data_AF-A0A837HZS7-F1
#
_entry.id   AF-A0A837HZS7-F1
#
_cell.length_a   1.000
_cell.length_b   1.000
_cell.length_c   1.000
_cell.angle_alpha   90.00
_cell.angle_beta   90.00
_cell.angle_gamma   90.00
#
_symmetry.space_group_name_H-M   'P 1'
#
loop_
_entity.id
_entity.type
_entity.pdbx_description
1 polymer ?
#
loop_
_entity_poly.entity_id
_entity_poly.type
_entity_poly.pdbx_seq_one_letter_code
_entity_poly.pdbx_strand_id
1 'polypeptide(L)'
;MRKEIVILIFFVSLFILIRNIHFPLYLTFSTDQAVFSIKSQEIFREKSPTLIGPPSSLSFEGREIFQGPAIYYFHLIFLTLGNFNPITASYIFMLFAAVMTIPLYFGVKFLVNKSAAIVIVTLYSLLPFYINYTRFLWNSTYEFVLLTGLIFLMGIFRVRRKAWYFFSIALYTGLLTQFHYQFILIAIGILIFYLLTQERKYYFGAIFITGFILGFFPIILFELRHNFYNFRTLVLFSQNLGALSESSNIYMPHYFLTFSLFLFIFLTYLLRNRINLKVILFLFLFLLVTSLAIYPPKPNHGFRMPEDLTIVELIKISKLITNDVNGDSFNIASNLDGDSRAMPYRYLVEIFGKKPQDVENYNKVDSLYVITRDPARVVQENTLFEIASFQPSVISKVWEIKSDMRLVKLSKKEEALQQKENFITIVNPVRDRKLWIDGSTNALSSQIKAIEDKNLSATWLLQYDNLSDNELIDIFKSLNKNQEIGAFLEVSEKWATDAKVSYKFADGDYYRPDKVFLSGYTPNDRQKLIKTYFSKFKTIFKKLPQSVGAWYIDANSQAYLVKFGVRSALTVADQYDTDAASIWGKYWGMPFYPAKFNALEPASNQSNKIPVVNIQWAQRDPISGYGKEIKDSRQSFQANDYISNGFNFSYFENLLSIYLGNQRNDFVQITIGLEAGQEAVRFKEEFDKQLVKTQFLKEQNIIKDVTMGGFADWYQSKYPGISPSHFIFKDDSFWYMSPKFRAAIFKEGSNYILKDLRYYSNTPLRDYLYADKNTYLDRKIPAVIDNLMFWNQISLGSTRKIEFKEKFDRITLKFDNREVQINTNGITIDGKDVAKSSLQDHDLNMNKLTLLTYYNKIMFPIKSLLKIFKYSRIDSTPTFGLSVPDSKLIGFKGYTPGIFSFEFQSFSKFLSPSSLIESRQPWVN
;
A
#
# COMPACT_ATOMS: atom_id res chain seq x y z
N MET A 1 44.04 -34.36 3.07
CA MET A 1 43.14 -34.55 4.23
C MET A 1 43.17 -33.37 5.21
N ARG A 2 44.25 -33.08 5.96
CA ARG A 2 44.27 -31.99 6.97
C ARG A 2 43.82 -30.60 6.43
N LYS A 3 44.34 -30.15 5.28
CA LYS A 3 43.93 -28.86 4.66
C LYS A 3 42.48 -28.82 4.19
N GLU A 4 41.89 -29.96 3.83
CA GLU A 4 40.50 -30.03 3.33
C GLU A 4 39.50 -29.99 4.48
N ILE A 5 39.85 -30.64 5.59
CA ILE A 5 39.07 -30.55 6.84
C ILE A 5 38.96 -29.09 7.28
N VAL A 6 40.06 -28.32 7.25
CA VAL A 6 40.04 -26.89 7.60
C VAL A 6 39.12 -26.09 6.68
N ILE A 7 39.17 -26.33 5.36
CA ILE A 7 38.28 -25.66 4.38
C ILE A 7 36.82 -25.99 4.68
N LEU A 8 36.50 -27.25 4.97
CA LEU A 8 35.14 -27.67 5.26
C LEU A 8 34.63 -27.11 6.58
N ILE A 9 35.43 -27.14 7.65
CA ILE A 9 35.08 -26.52 8.92
C ILE A 9 34.81 -25.02 8.72
N PHE A 10 35.65 -24.35 7.93
CA PHE A 10 35.44 -22.94 7.60
C PHE A 10 34.10 -22.69 6.89
N PHE A 11 33.79 -23.43 5.81
CA PHE A 11 32.54 -23.22 5.07
C PHE A 11 31.30 -23.63 5.87
N VAL A 12 31.35 -24.72 6.64
CA VAL A 12 30.25 -25.12 7.53
C VAL A 12 30.01 -24.04 8.59
N SER A 13 31.07 -23.54 9.21
CA SER A 13 30.96 -22.46 10.21
C SER A 13 30.42 -21.17 9.57
N LEU A 14 30.94 -20.79 8.40
CA LEU A 14 30.49 -19.61 7.67
C LEU A 14 29.01 -19.71 7.25
N PHE A 15 28.59 -20.88 6.78
CA PHE A 15 27.20 -21.17 6.41
C PHE A 15 26.27 -20.90 7.60
N ILE A 16 26.62 -21.45 8.77
CA ILE A 16 25.86 -21.27 10.02
C ILE A 16 25.87 -19.80 10.44
N LEU A 17 27.04 -19.15 10.49
CA LEU A 17 27.20 -17.77 10.95
C LEU A 17 26.30 -16.80 10.17
N ILE A 18 26.32 -16.85 8.84
CA ILE A 18 25.52 -15.95 7.99
C ILE A 18 24.02 -16.22 8.16
N ARG A 19 23.61 -17.48 8.29
CA ARG A 19 22.20 -17.85 8.44
C ARG A 19 21.66 -17.55 9.84
N ASN A 20 22.52 -17.55 10.85
CA ASN A 20 22.17 -17.29 12.25
C ASN A 20 21.80 -15.81 12.51
N ILE A 21 22.30 -14.88 11.69
CA ILE A 21 22.01 -13.44 11.82
C ILE A 21 20.49 -13.22 11.75
N HIS A 22 19.91 -12.76 12.86
CA HIS A 22 18.47 -12.52 13.00
C HIS A 22 17.60 -13.72 12.57
N PHE A 23 18.05 -14.96 12.81
CA PHE A 23 17.41 -16.18 12.28
C PHE A 23 15.88 -16.21 12.45
N PRO A 24 15.30 -15.99 13.66
CA PRO A 24 13.84 -16.01 13.81
C PRO A 24 13.13 -14.95 12.98
N LEU A 25 13.76 -13.80 12.74
CA LEU A 25 13.12 -12.69 12.02
C LEU A 25 13.14 -12.90 10.51
N TYR A 26 14.14 -13.62 9.98
CA TYR A 26 14.19 -13.99 8.56
C TYR A 26 13.45 -15.29 8.24
N LEU A 27 13.14 -16.10 9.25
CA LEU A 27 12.49 -17.40 9.10
C LEU A 27 11.12 -17.25 8.44
N THR A 28 10.90 -18.00 7.36
CA THR A 28 9.58 -18.13 6.72
C THR A 28 8.76 -19.17 7.45
N PHE A 29 7.55 -18.80 7.85
CA PHE A 29 6.54 -19.74 8.36
C PHE A 29 5.15 -19.31 7.87
N SER A 30 4.82 -19.69 6.64
CA SER A 30 3.53 -19.40 5.98
C SER A 30 2.70 -20.67 5.80
N THR A 31 1.64 -20.60 4.98
CA THR A 31 0.65 -21.65 4.76
C THR A 31 1.29 -23.01 4.50
N ASP A 32 2.22 -23.12 3.55
CA ASP A 32 2.84 -24.39 3.20
C ASP A 32 3.59 -25.01 4.39
N GLN A 33 4.40 -24.21 5.09
CA GLN A 33 5.13 -24.68 6.28
C GLN A 33 4.16 -25.20 7.34
N ALA A 34 3.06 -24.48 7.56
CA ALA A 34 2.08 -24.82 8.57
C ALA A 34 1.28 -26.08 8.18
N VAL A 35 0.78 -26.16 6.94
CA VAL A 35 0.04 -27.32 6.42
C VAL A 35 0.90 -28.58 6.47
N PHE A 36 2.16 -28.49 6.02
CA PHE A 36 3.08 -29.64 6.08
C PHE A 36 3.36 -30.05 7.52
N SER A 37 3.43 -29.08 8.43
CA SER A 37 3.69 -29.36 9.84
C SER A 37 2.49 -30.01 10.54
N ILE A 38 1.28 -29.52 10.27
CA ILE A 38 0.03 -30.10 10.77
C ILE A 38 -0.10 -31.54 10.25
N LYS A 39 0.06 -31.78 8.95
CA LYS A 39 -0.07 -33.13 8.39
C LYS A 39 0.99 -34.09 8.91
N SER A 40 2.24 -33.64 9.04
CA SER A 40 3.31 -34.45 9.63
C SER A 40 3.03 -34.80 11.09
N GLN A 41 2.45 -33.86 11.84
CA GLN A 41 2.06 -34.06 13.23
C GLN A 41 0.88 -35.04 13.36
N GLU A 42 -0.13 -34.97 12.49
CA GLU A 42 -1.21 -35.96 12.40
C GLU A 42 -0.66 -37.36 12.16
N ILE A 43 0.21 -37.54 11.15
CA ILE A 43 0.85 -38.83 10.84
C ILE A 43 1.55 -39.40 12.08
N PHE A 44 2.27 -38.55 12.83
CA PHE A 44 2.99 -38.97 14.04
C PHE A 44 2.05 -39.32 15.20
N ARG A 45 1.03 -38.50 15.47
CA ARG A 45 0.12 -38.67 16.60
C ARG A 45 -0.87 -39.82 16.37
N GLU A 46 -1.44 -39.90 15.18
CA GLU A 46 -2.49 -40.86 14.82
C GLU A 46 -1.93 -42.18 14.26
N LYS A 47 -0.63 -42.24 13.98
CA LYS A 47 0.05 -43.41 13.37
C LYS A 47 -0.56 -43.78 12.02
N SER A 48 -0.92 -42.78 11.21
CA SER A 48 -1.62 -42.91 9.93
C SER A 48 -0.69 -42.62 8.73
N PRO A 49 0.11 -43.59 8.24
CA PRO A 49 1.00 -43.35 7.10
C PRO A 49 0.23 -43.04 5.82
N THR A 50 0.78 -42.14 5.00
CA THR A 50 0.24 -41.74 3.69
C THR A 50 1.16 -42.15 2.54
N LEU A 51 0.53 -42.45 1.39
CA LEU A 51 1.22 -42.70 0.11
C LEU A 51 1.31 -41.45 -0.77
N ILE A 52 0.72 -40.33 -0.34
CA ILE A 52 0.69 -39.06 -1.05
C ILE A 52 1.17 -37.89 -0.18
N GLY A 53 1.78 -36.93 -0.84
CA GLY A 53 2.19 -35.63 -0.34
C GLY A 53 1.10 -34.55 -0.55
N PRO A 54 1.45 -33.27 -0.47
CA PRO A 54 0.52 -32.16 -0.68
C PRO A 54 0.06 -32.12 -2.14
N PRO A 55 -1.16 -31.60 -2.40
CA PRO A 55 -1.63 -31.33 -3.74
C PRO A 55 -0.82 -30.21 -4.41
N SER A 56 -0.83 -30.17 -5.74
CA SER A 56 -0.35 -29.04 -6.52
C SER A 56 -1.32 -27.87 -6.40
N SER A 57 -0.84 -26.65 -6.66
CA SER A 57 -1.67 -25.45 -6.66
C SER A 57 -2.64 -25.37 -7.86
N LEU A 58 -2.63 -26.37 -8.75
CA LEU A 58 -3.51 -26.41 -9.91
C LEU A 58 -4.66 -27.36 -9.62
N SER A 59 -5.89 -26.83 -9.71
CA SER A 59 -7.12 -27.60 -9.57
C SER A 59 -8.03 -27.37 -10.78
N PHE A 60 -8.64 -28.43 -11.29
CA PHE A 60 -9.67 -28.35 -12.33
C PHE A 60 -10.81 -29.31 -11.98
N GLU A 61 -12.05 -28.82 -11.96
CA GLU A 61 -13.25 -29.61 -11.60
C GLU A 61 -13.10 -30.38 -10.27
N GLY A 62 -12.46 -29.76 -9.27
CA GLY A 62 -12.23 -30.39 -7.96
C GLY A 62 -11.16 -31.49 -7.95
N ARG A 63 -10.40 -31.66 -9.04
CA ARG A 63 -9.25 -32.56 -9.10
C ARG A 63 -7.94 -31.81 -8.96
N GLU A 64 -7.00 -32.41 -8.24
CA GLU A 64 -5.65 -31.89 -7.98
C GLU A 64 -4.61 -32.98 -8.27
N ILE A 65 -3.35 -32.60 -8.47
CA ILE A 65 -2.26 -33.56 -8.63
C ILE A 65 -1.50 -33.67 -7.31
N PHE A 66 -1.42 -34.86 -6.73
CA PHE A 66 -0.72 -35.06 -5.46
C PHE A 66 0.77 -35.34 -5.66
N GLN A 67 1.62 -34.70 -4.86
CA GLN A 67 3.06 -35.00 -4.80
C GLN A 67 3.34 -36.29 -4.01
N GLY A 68 4.61 -36.70 -3.93
CA GLY A 68 5.00 -37.87 -3.14
C GLY A 68 5.08 -37.58 -1.64
N PRO A 69 4.94 -38.60 -0.77
CA PRO A 69 4.83 -38.41 0.67
C PRO A 69 6.18 -38.15 1.37
N ALA A 70 7.31 -38.23 0.65
CA ALA A 70 8.64 -37.99 1.19
C ALA A 70 8.76 -36.65 1.95
N ILE A 71 8.02 -35.63 1.50
CA ILE A 71 7.92 -34.34 2.17
C ILE A 71 7.49 -34.47 3.63
N TYR A 72 6.40 -35.16 3.94
CA TYR A 72 5.88 -35.24 5.31
C TYR A 72 6.81 -36.03 6.22
N TYR A 73 7.34 -37.16 5.75
CA TYR A 73 8.25 -37.98 6.55
C TYR A 73 9.58 -37.28 6.83
N PHE A 74 10.14 -36.60 5.82
CA PHE A 74 11.38 -35.86 6.01
C PHE A 74 11.18 -34.62 6.89
N HIS A 75 10.06 -33.92 6.72
CA HIS A 75 9.66 -32.79 7.57
C HIS A 75 9.46 -33.22 9.03
N LEU A 76 8.87 -34.39 9.27
CA LEU A 76 8.64 -34.96 10.60
C LEU A 76 9.94 -35.20 11.38
N ILE A 77 11.04 -35.56 10.72
CA ILE A 77 12.35 -35.73 11.38
C ILE A 77 12.75 -34.42 12.07
N PHE A 78 12.66 -33.28 11.38
CA PHE A 78 13.04 -32.00 11.96
C PHE A 78 12.03 -31.49 12.99
N LEU A 79 10.74 -31.73 12.78
CA LEU A 79 9.72 -31.37 13.77
C LEU A 79 9.90 -32.13 15.08
N THR A 80 10.13 -33.45 15.03
CA THR A 80 10.33 -34.25 16.25
C THR A 80 11.60 -33.85 17.00
N LEU A 81 12.71 -33.64 16.28
CA LEU A 81 13.95 -33.12 16.88
C LEU A 81 13.78 -31.70 17.46
N GLY A 82 12.93 -30.88 16.84
CA GLY A 82 12.59 -29.54 17.31
C GLY A 82 11.47 -29.49 18.35
N ASN A 83 11.00 -30.64 18.86
CA ASN A 83 9.84 -30.74 19.75
C ASN A 83 8.59 -29.98 19.23
N PHE A 84 8.33 -30.10 17.92
CA PHE A 84 7.29 -29.41 17.17
C PHE A 84 7.34 -27.87 17.26
N ASN A 85 8.46 -27.30 17.72
CA ASN A 85 8.69 -25.86 17.61
C ASN A 85 9.25 -25.54 16.20
N PRO A 86 8.57 -24.70 15.40
CA PRO A 86 8.97 -24.45 14.03
C PRO A 86 10.29 -23.69 13.90
N ILE A 87 10.66 -22.87 14.89
CA ILE A 87 11.97 -22.18 14.92
C ILE A 87 13.06 -23.22 15.12
N THR A 88 12.94 -24.05 16.16
CA THR A 88 13.96 -25.05 16.49
C THR A 88 14.09 -26.09 15.40
N ALA A 89 12.98 -26.58 14.84
CA ALA A 89 12.97 -27.52 13.73
C ALA A 89 13.67 -26.96 12.50
N SER A 90 13.35 -25.71 12.12
CA SER A 90 14.00 -25.03 10.98
C SER A 90 15.48 -24.77 11.24
N TYR A 91 15.87 -24.48 12.50
CA TYR A 91 17.26 -24.30 12.87
C TYR A 91 18.06 -25.59 12.74
N ILE A 92 17.51 -26.72 13.21
CA ILE A 92 18.13 -28.05 13.07
C ILE A 92 18.26 -28.43 11.58
N PHE A 93 17.26 -28.14 10.77
CA PHE A 93 17.36 -28.30 9.32
C PHE A 93 18.46 -27.43 8.69
N MET A 94 18.61 -26.17 9.14
CA MET A 94 19.68 -25.29 8.68
C MET A 94 21.07 -25.85 9.06
N LEU A 95 21.22 -26.45 10.24
CA LEU A 95 22.45 -27.17 10.62
C LEU A 95 22.70 -28.39 9.75
N PHE A 96 21.66 -29.17 9.45
CA PHE A 96 21.75 -30.29 8.50
C PHE A 96 22.21 -29.79 7.11
N ALA A 97 21.62 -28.72 6.60
CA ALA A 97 22.02 -28.10 5.34
C ALA A 97 23.48 -27.61 5.37
N ALA A 98 23.96 -27.10 6.51
CA ALA A 98 25.37 -26.74 6.68
C ALA A 98 26.28 -27.96 6.52
N VAL A 99 25.95 -29.07 7.18
CA VAL A 99 26.69 -30.35 7.08
C VAL A 99 26.68 -30.89 5.64
N MET A 100 25.58 -30.70 4.91
CA MET A 100 25.46 -31.08 3.49
C MET A 100 26.42 -30.32 2.54
N THR A 101 27.12 -29.30 3.02
CA THR A 101 28.28 -28.71 2.32
C THR A 101 29.41 -29.72 2.09
N ILE A 102 29.57 -30.70 2.98
CA ILE A 102 30.61 -31.74 2.91
C ILE A 102 30.41 -32.66 1.69
N PRO A 103 29.26 -33.36 1.54
CA PRO A 103 29.01 -34.16 0.34
C PRO A 103 29.04 -33.32 -0.94
N LEU A 104 28.55 -32.07 -0.92
CA LEU A 104 28.64 -31.16 -2.06
C LEU A 104 30.10 -30.93 -2.50
N TYR A 105 30.98 -30.59 -1.56
CA TYR A 105 32.41 -30.37 -1.84
C TYR A 105 33.06 -31.58 -2.50
N PHE A 106 32.91 -32.77 -1.89
CA PHE A 106 33.54 -33.98 -2.42
C PHE A 106 32.92 -34.41 -3.74
N GLY A 107 31.60 -34.28 -3.90
CA GLY A 107 30.91 -34.58 -5.15
C GLY A 107 31.44 -33.75 -6.31
N VAL A 108 31.47 -32.42 -6.16
CA VAL A 108 32.01 -31.52 -7.20
C VAL A 108 33.49 -31.73 -7.41
N LYS A 109 34.26 -32.02 -6.35
CA LYS A 109 35.70 -32.32 -6.48
C LYS A 109 35.94 -33.54 -7.36
N PHE A 110 35.13 -34.58 -7.21
CA PHE A 110 35.23 -35.81 -8.00
C PHE A 110 34.68 -35.65 -9.42
N LEU A 111 33.66 -34.81 -9.61
CA LEU A 111 33.09 -34.53 -10.94
C LEU A 111 33.96 -33.59 -11.77
N VAL A 112 34.56 -32.58 -11.15
CA VAL A 112 35.28 -31.50 -11.84
C VAL A 112 36.72 -31.40 -11.33
N ASN A 113 36.95 -30.71 -10.22
CA ASN A 113 38.23 -30.60 -9.53
C ASN A 113 38.06 -29.82 -8.20
N LYS A 114 39.15 -29.68 -7.44
CA LYS A 114 39.17 -28.98 -6.15
C LYS A 114 38.77 -27.49 -6.26
N SER A 115 39.23 -26.78 -7.29
CA SER A 115 38.94 -25.34 -7.45
C SER A 115 37.45 -25.10 -7.70
N ALA A 116 36.83 -25.90 -8.56
CA ALA A 116 35.39 -25.88 -8.82
C ALA A 116 34.59 -26.20 -7.54
N ALA A 117 35.03 -27.19 -6.75
CA ALA A 117 34.38 -27.52 -5.49
C ALA A 117 34.34 -26.33 -4.52
N ILE A 118 35.45 -25.58 -4.40
CA ILE A 118 35.52 -24.37 -3.56
C ILE A 118 34.56 -23.29 -4.08
N VAL A 119 34.47 -23.08 -5.39
CA VAL A 119 33.51 -22.13 -6.00
C VAL A 119 32.06 -22.52 -5.67
N ILE A 120 31.70 -23.80 -5.84
CA ILE A 120 30.33 -24.26 -5.60
C ILE A 120 29.94 -24.18 -4.13
N VAL A 121 30.81 -24.57 -3.18
CA VAL A 121 30.50 -24.40 -1.75
C VAL A 121 30.49 -22.93 -1.33
N THR A 122 31.24 -22.06 -2.02
CA THR A 122 31.16 -20.60 -1.83
C THR A 122 29.78 -20.08 -2.25
N LEU A 123 29.28 -20.47 -3.43
CA LEU A 123 27.93 -20.13 -3.88
C LEU A 123 26.86 -20.68 -2.93
N TYR A 124 26.95 -21.97 -2.57
CA TYR A 124 26.02 -22.62 -1.63
C TYR A 124 25.95 -21.90 -0.27
N SER A 125 27.08 -21.40 0.21
CA SER A 125 27.19 -20.74 1.51
C SER A 125 26.79 -19.26 1.49
N LEU A 126 27.13 -18.53 0.43
CA LEU A 126 27.09 -17.05 0.40
C LEU A 126 26.15 -16.44 -0.65
N LEU A 127 25.53 -17.22 -1.53
CA LEU A 127 24.57 -16.66 -2.49
C LEU A 127 23.26 -16.31 -1.76
N PRO A 128 22.79 -15.04 -1.75
CA PRO A 128 21.58 -14.64 -1.01
C PRO A 128 20.34 -15.47 -1.36
N PHE A 129 20.23 -15.89 -2.63
CA PHE A 129 19.19 -16.79 -3.10
C PHE A 129 19.18 -18.11 -2.29
N TYR A 130 20.33 -18.78 -2.14
CA TYR A 130 20.43 -20.02 -1.37
C TYR A 130 20.35 -19.80 0.15
N ILE A 131 20.85 -18.68 0.67
CA ILE A 131 20.73 -18.33 2.09
C ILE A 131 19.27 -18.27 2.52
N ASN A 132 18.42 -17.58 1.75
CA ASN A 132 17.00 -17.44 2.09
C ASN A 132 16.27 -18.79 2.10
N TYR A 133 16.49 -19.66 1.11
CA TYR A 133 15.82 -20.96 1.02
C TYR A 133 16.37 -22.03 1.98
N THR A 134 17.49 -21.83 2.65
CA THR A 134 18.05 -22.82 3.58
C THR A 134 17.85 -22.45 5.05
N ARG A 135 16.89 -21.55 5.32
CA ARG A 135 16.49 -21.12 6.68
C ARG A 135 15.18 -21.73 7.17
N PHE A 136 14.37 -22.33 6.29
CA PHE A 136 13.03 -22.81 6.64
C PHE A 136 12.73 -24.17 6.01
N LEU A 137 11.73 -24.85 6.56
CA LEU A 137 11.29 -26.18 6.16
C LEU A 137 10.31 -26.11 4.97
N TRP A 138 10.70 -26.62 3.81
CA TRP A 138 9.81 -26.63 2.63
C TRP A 138 10.26 -27.64 1.58
N ASN A 139 9.34 -28.08 0.72
CA ASN A 139 9.59 -29.17 -0.22
C ASN A 139 10.73 -28.87 -1.22
N SER A 140 10.74 -27.69 -1.85
CA SER A 140 11.87 -27.31 -2.74
C SER A 140 13.20 -27.12 -1.99
N THR A 141 13.14 -26.79 -0.69
CA THR A 141 14.36 -26.61 0.13
C THR A 141 14.97 -27.95 0.51
N TYR A 142 14.13 -28.94 0.82
CA TYR A 142 14.56 -30.30 1.07
C TYR A 142 15.17 -30.91 -0.18
N GLU A 143 14.49 -30.77 -1.33
CA GLU A 143 15.02 -31.20 -2.63
C GLU A 143 16.41 -30.58 -2.90
N PHE A 144 16.56 -29.27 -2.71
CA PHE A 144 17.81 -28.54 -2.92
C PHE A 144 18.95 -28.97 -1.97
N VAL A 145 18.65 -29.18 -0.68
CA VAL A 145 19.66 -29.61 0.30
C VAL A 145 20.05 -31.07 0.04
N LEU A 146 19.09 -31.95 -0.20
CA LEU A 146 19.34 -33.36 -0.47
C LEU A 146 20.04 -33.58 -1.81
N LEU A 147 19.86 -32.69 -2.79
CA LEU A 147 20.57 -32.70 -4.07
C LEU A 147 22.10 -32.77 -3.90
N THR A 148 22.65 -32.16 -2.85
CA THR A 148 24.09 -32.23 -2.56
C THR A 148 24.58 -33.68 -2.35
N GLY A 149 23.74 -34.54 -1.77
CA GLY A 149 23.98 -35.97 -1.64
C GLY A 149 23.93 -36.70 -2.99
N LEU A 150 23.03 -36.31 -3.89
CA LEU A 150 23.00 -36.84 -5.26
C LEU A 150 24.29 -36.48 -6.02
N ILE A 151 24.73 -35.22 -5.93
CA ILE A 151 25.98 -34.75 -6.55
C ILE A 151 27.19 -35.53 -6.00
N PHE A 152 27.18 -35.85 -4.70
CA PHE A 152 28.20 -36.70 -4.09
C PHE A 152 28.19 -38.12 -4.68
N LEU A 153 27.03 -38.75 -4.79
CA LEU A 153 26.89 -40.09 -5.41
C LEU A 153 27.36 -40.08 -6.86
N MET A 154 27.00 -39.06 -7.64
CA MET A 154 27.49 -38.87 -9.02
C MET A 154 29.01 -38.75 -9.07
N GLY A 155 29.61 -37.99 -8.15
CA GLY A 155 31.06 -37.88 -8.01
C GLY A 155 31.73 -39.21 -7.67
N ILE A 156 31.17 -39.98 -6.73
CA ILE A 156 31.70 -41.31 -6.39
C ILE A 156 31.60 -42.26 -7.58
N PHE A 157 30.45 -42.29 -8.27
CA PHE A 157 30.29 -43.13 -9.45
C PHE A 157 31.31 -42.79 -10.54
N ARG A 158 31.58 -41.48 -10.75
CA ARG A 158 32.60 -41.02 -11.72
C ARG A 158 34.00 -41.58 -11.46
N VAL A 159 34.34 -41.80 -10.18
CA VAL A 159 35.65 -42.30 -9.72
C VAL A 159 35.68 -43.83 -9.62
N ARG A 160 34.63 -44.45 -9.06
CA ARG A 160 34.59 -45.88 -8.72
C ARG A 160 33.97 -46.76 -9.81
N ARG A 161 33.08 -46.21 -10.63
CA ARG A 161 32.35 -46.88 -11.73
C ARG A 161 31.65 -48.20 -11.36
N LYS A 162 31.28 -48.40 -10.09
CA LYS A 162 30.51 -49.59 -9.66
C LYS A 162 29.02 -49.36 -9.89
N ALA A 163 28.33 -50.38 -10.41
CA ALA A 163 26.90 -50.35 -10.73
C ALA A 163 26.02 -49.98 -9.52
N TRP A 164 26.39 -50.38 -8.30
CA TRP A 164 25.62 -50.04 -7.11
C TRP A 164 25.57 -48.54 -6.83
N TYR A 165 26.65 -47.79 -7.08
CA TYR A 165 26.63 -46.33 -6.93
C TYR A 165 25.68 -45.69 -7.94
N PHE A 166 25.62 -46.24 -9.15
CA PHE A 166 24.70 -45.79 -10.17
C PHE A 166 23.24 -46.12 -9.82
N PHE A 167 23.00 -47.32 -9.29
CA PHE A 167 21.70 -47.67 -8.72
C PHE A 167 21.30 -46.72 -7.58
N SER A 168 22.22 -46.35 -6.69
CA SER A 168 21.97 -45.36 -5.64
C SER A 168 21.64 -43.97 -6.21
N ILE A 169 22.30 -43.52 -7.28
CA ILE A 169 21.95 -42.27 -7.99
C ILE A 169 20.51 -42.35 -8.48
N ALA A 170 20.12 -43.46 -9.12
CA ALA A 170 18.79 -43.65 -9.67
C ALA A 170 17.70 -43.70 -8.59
N LEU A 171 17.94 -44.48 -7.53
CA LEU A 171 17.06 -44.57 -6.35
C LEU A 171 16.86 -43.20 -5.71
N TYR A 172 17.94 -42.47 -5.48
CA TYR A 172 17.90 -41.15 -4.87
C TYR A 172 17.24 -40.11 -5.78
N THR A 173 17.39 -40.22 -7.11
CA THR A 173 16.68 -39.39 -8.09
C THR A 173 15.17 -39.62 -8.04
N GLY A 174 14.72 -40.87 -7.92
CA GLY A 174 13.30 -41.20 -7.72
C GLY A 174 12.75 -40.62 -6.41
N LEU A 175 13.52 -40.72 -5.32
CA LEU A 175 13.17 -40.13 -4.02
C LEU A 175 13.06 -38.61 -4.08
N LEU A 176 14.02 -37.91 -4.71
CA LEU A 176 13.98 -36.46 -4.86
C LEU A 176 12.77 -35.98 -5.68
N THR A 177 12.35 -36.75 -6.68
CA THR A 177 11.16 -36.44 -7.50
C THR A 177 9.87 -36.42 -6.69
N GLN A 178 9.84 -37.08 -5.53
CA GLN A 178 8.68 -37.04 -4.63
C GLN A 178 8.50 -35.68 -3.94
N PHE A 179 9.56 -34.89 -3.77
CA PHE A 179 9.47 -33.57 -3.11
C PHE A 179 8.91 -32.49 -4.01
N HIS A 180 9.15 -32.55 -5.33
CA HIS A 180 8.56 -31.65 -6.31
C HIS A 180 8.67 -32.21 -7.73
N TYR A 181 7.57 -32.22 -8.50
CA TYR A 181 7.57 -32.85 -9.83
C TYR A 181 8.46 -32.17 -10.88
N GLN A 182 8.81 -30.89 -10.69
CA GLN A 182 9.81 -30.23 -11.55
C GLN A 182 11.12 -31.03 -11.68
N PHE A 183 11.48 -31.81 -10.65
CA PHE A 183 12.71 -32.57 -10.64
C PHE A 183 12.75 -33.65 -11.72
N ILE A 184 11.60 -34.00 -12.31
CA ILE A 184 11.54 -34.94 -13.42
C ILE A 184 12.38 -34.49 -14.62
N LEU A 185 12.49 -33.18 -14.86
CA LEU A 185 13.33 -32.62 -15.93
C LEU A 185 14.82 -32.88 -15.65
N ILE A 186 15.23 -32.78 -14.38
CA ILE A 186 16.59 -33.10 -13.94
C ILE A 186 16.83 -34.61 -14.02
N ALA A 187 15.85 -35.43 -13.61
CA ALA A 187 15.93 -36.89 -13.70
C ALA A 187 16.14 -37.36 -15.16
N ILE A 188 15.36 -36.79 -16.09
CA ILE A 188 15.51 -37.04 -17.54
C ILE A 188 16.89 -36.57 -18.02
N GLY A 189 17.35 -35.38 -17.61
CA GLY A 189 18.67 -34.88 -17.96
C GLY A 189 19.82 -35.78 -17.47
N ILE A 190 19.72 -36.32 -16.25
CA ILE A 190 20.68 -37.28 -15.69
C ILE A 190 20.67 -38.58 -16.50
N LEU A 191 19.48 -39.12 -16.81
CA LEU A 191 19.34 -40.33 -17.61
C LEU A 191 19.99 -40.14 -18.99
N ILE A 192 19.63 -39.07 -19.71
CA ILE A 192 20.19 -38.75 -21.04
C ILE A 192 21.72 -38.61 -20.95
N PHE A 193 22.22 -37.85 -19.98
CA PHE A 193 23.67 -37.68 -19.79
C PHE A 193 24.41 -39.01 -19.65
N TYR A 194 23.88 -39.96 -18.86
CA TYR A 194 24.53 -41.26 -18.70
C TYR A 194 24.32 -42.20 -19.89
N LEU A 195 23.17 -42.14 -20.59
CA LEU A 195 22.99 -42.87 -21.84
C LEU A 195 23.96 -42.42 -22.94
N LEU A 196 24.32 -41.13 -22.95
CA LEU A 196 25.28 -40.56 -23.91
C LEU A 196 26.74 -40.79 -23.51
N THR A 197 27.05 -40.97 -22.23
CA THR A 197 28.43 -41.04 -21.73
C THR A 197 28.91 -42.45 -21.37
N GLN A 198 28.02 -43.43 -21.23
CA GLN A 198 28.38 -44.81 -20.87
C GLN A 198 28.35 -45.74 -22.09
N GLU A 199 29.40 -46.56 -22.25
CA GLU A 199 29.49 -47.56 -23.32
C GLU A 199 28.36 -48.61 -23.23
N ARG A 200 28.03 -49.06 -22.01
CA ARG A 200 26.93 -50.01 -21.74
C ARG A 200 25.61 -49.30 -21.50
N LYS A 201 25.18 -48.44 -22.43
CA LYS A 201 24.02 -47.55 -22.28
C LYS A 201 22.72 -48.25 -21.87
N TYR A 202 22.39 -49.41 -22.45
CA TYR A 202 21.15 -50.14 -22.11
C TYR A 202 21.19 -50.76 -20.71
N TYR A 203 22.34 -51.29 -20.29
CA TYR A 203 22.53 -51.84 -18.93
C TYR A 203 22.35 -50.74 -17.87
N PHE A 204 23.00 -49.59 -18.05
CA PHE A 204 22.82 -48.46 -17.15
C PHE A 204 21.41 -47.85 -17.25
N GLY A 205 20.79 -47.82 -18.44
CA GLY A 205 19.39 -47.42 -18.60
C GLY A 205 18.43 -48.27 -17.77
N ALA A 206 18.58 -49.60 -17.82
CA ALA A 206 17.76 -50.53 -17.02
C ALA A 206 17.97 -50.35 -15.51
N ILE A 207 19.22 -50.17 -15.05
CA ILE A 207 19.50 -49.86 -13.65
C ILE A 207 18.85 -48.54 -13.23
N PHE A 208 18.90 -47.52 -14.09
CA PHE A 208 18.31 -46.22 -13.78
C PHE A 208 16.80 -46.31 -13.61
N ILE A 209 16.11 -46.95 -14.57
CA ILE A 209 14.66 -47.12 -14.50
C ILE A 209 14.27 -47.92 -13.24
N THR A 210 14.97 -49.02 -12.96
CA THR A 210 14.70 -49.86 -11.79
C THR A 210 14.89 -49.09 -10.48
N GLY A 211 16.02 -48.39 -10.34
CA GLY A 211 16.30 -47.56 -9.17
C GLY A 211 15.28 -46.43 -9.01
N PHE A 212 14.98 -45.71 -10.09
CA PHE A 212 14.00 -44.63 -10.08
C PHE A 212 12.61 -45.11 -9.63
N ILE A 213 12.12 -46.23 -10.18
CA ILE A 213 10.83 -46.84 -9.80
C ILE A 213 10.80 -47.16 -8.30
N LEU A 214 11.87 -47.75 -7.76
CA LEU A 214 11.95 -48.05 -6.33
C LEU A 214 11.98 -46.76 -5.48
N GLY A 215 12.66 -45.73 -5.96
CA GLY A 215 12.74 -44.43 -5.29
C GLY A 215 11.43 -43.65 -5.34
N PHE A 216 10.62 -43.87 -6.37
CA PHE A 216 9.32 -43.23 -6.61
C PHE A 216 8.13 -44.12 -6.21
N PHE A 217 8.41 -45.24 -5.54
CA PHE A 217 7.47 -46.33 -5.28
C PHE A 217 6.17 -45.91 -4.57
N PRO A 218 6.17 -45.02 -3.55
CA PRO A 218 4.92 -44.63 -2.87
C PRO A 218 3.85 -44.07 -3.82
N ILE A 219 4.25 -43.23 -4.78
CA ILE A 219 3.34 -42.68 -5.80
C ILE A 219 2.89 -43.75 -6.78
N ILE A 220 3.78 -44.66 -7.19
CA ILE A 220 3.41 -45.78 -8.06
C ILE A 220 2.35 -46.66 -7.40
N LEU A 221 2.51 -46.96 -6.10
CA LEU A 221 1.54 -47.73 -5.33
C LEU A 221 0.21 -46.97 -5.20
N PHE A 222 0.26 -45.64 -5.00
CA PHE A 222 -0.93 -44.80 -5.01
C PHE A 222 -1.66 -44.85 -6.36
N GLU A 223 -0.96 -44.68 -7.49
CA GLU A 223 -1.54 -44.74 -8.83
C GLU A 223 -2.23 -46.10 -9.06
N LEU A 224 -1.56 -47.21 -8.72
CA LEU A 224 -2.12 -48.56 -8.88
C LEU A 224 -3.38 -48.78 -8.02
N ARG A 225 -3.42 -48.23 -6.80
CA ARG A 225 -4.58 -48.35 -5.89
C ARG A 225 -5.76 -47.46 -6.28
N HIS A 226 -5.51 -46.39 -7.03
CA HIS A 226 -6.51 -45.36 -7.33
C HIS A 226 -6.77 -45.21 -8.83
N ASN A 227 -6.58 -46.29 -9.59
CA ASN A 227 -6.84 -46.34 -11.03
C ASN A 227 -6.13 -45.23 -11.81
N PHE A 228 -4.86 -44.99 -11.50
CA PHE A 228 -4.00 -43.98 -12.12
C PHE A 228 -4.53 -42.55 -11.98
N TYR A 229 -4.88 -42.16 -10.74
CA TYR A 229 -5.52 -40.88 -10.44
C TYR A 229 -4.71 -39.67 -10.93
N ASN A 230 -3.44 -39.53 -10.53
CA ASN A 230 -2.63 -38.38 -10.95
C ASN A 230 -2.43 -38.40 -12.45
N PHE A 231 -2.17 -39.56 -13.08
CA PHE A 231 -2.03 -39.64 -14.53
C PHE A 231 -3.28 -39.17 -15.27
N ARG A 232 -4.47 -39.64 -14.85
CA ARG A 232 -5.75 -39.19 -15.44
C ARG A 232 -5.98 -37.70 -15.23
N THR A 233 -5.64 -37.17 -14.06
CA THR A 233 -5.71 -35.72 -13.78
C THR A 233 -4.72 -34.93 -14.64
N LEU A 234 -3.53 -35.46 -14.89
CA LEU A 234 -2.54 -34.84 -15.79
C LEU A 234 -3.03 -34.82 -17.24
N VAL A 235 -3.65 -35.90 -17.71
CA VAL A 235 -4.31 -35.94 -19.03
C VAL A 235 -5.43 -34.90 -19.10
N LEU A 236 -6.29 -34.83 -18.09
CA LEU A 236 -7.35 -33.82 -18.01
C LEU A 236 -6.80 -32.39 -18.07
N PHE A 237 -5.73 -32.10 -17.32
CA PHE A 237 -5.09 -30.79 -17.35
C PHE A 237 -4.49 -30.49 -18.72
N SER A 238 -3.85 -31.47 -19.37
CA SER A 238 -3.26 -31.30 -20.71
C SER A 238 -4.30 -31.02 -21.80
N GLN A 239 -5.50 -31.59 -21.68
CA GLN A 239 -6.62 -31.35 -22.60
C GLN A 239 -7.27 -29.98 -22.40
N ASN A 240 -7.10 -29.36 -21.22
CA ASN A 240 -7.77 -28.12 -20.81
C ASN A 240 -6.78 -26.99 -20.47
N LEU A 241 -5.59 -26.99 -21.09
CA LEU A 241 -4.53 -26.00 -20.85
C LEU A 241 -5.00 -24.54 -20.98
N GLY A 242 -5.90 -24.26 -21.93
CA GLY A 242 -6.46 -22.92 -22.14
C GLY A 242 -7.19 -22.39 -20.90
N ALA A 243 -8.04 -23.22 -20.28
CA ALA A 243 -8.81 -22.87 -19.08
C ALA A 243 -7.93 -22.73 -17.82
N LEU A 244 -6.76 -23.39 -17.79
CA LEU A 244 -5.82 -23.33 -16.68
C LEU A 244 -4.86 -22.13 -16.75
N SER A 245 -4.58 -21.64 -17.95
CA SER A 245 -3.59 -20.57 -18.20
C SER A 245 -3.96 -19.19 -17.64
N GLU A 246 -5.25 -18.89 -17.44
CA GLU A 246 -5.71 -17.62 -16.87
C GLU A 246 -5.40 -17.49 -15.35
N SER A 247 -5.03 -18.59 -14.69
CA SER A 247 -4.88 -18.67 -13.23
C SER A 247 -3.43 -18.83 -12.73
N SER A 248 -2.47 -19.12 -13.60
CA SER A 248 -1.13 -19.56 -13.18
C SER A 248 -0.02 -18.54 -13.49
N ASN A 249 0.61 -18.00 -12.45
CA ASN A 249 1.90 -17.30 -12.58
C ASN A 249 3.01 -18.34 -12.87
N ILE A 250 3.34 -18.52 -14.15
CA ILE A 250 4.31 -19.53 -14.65
C ILE A 250 5.75 -19.30 -14.11
N TYR A 251 6.05 -18.12 -13.57
CA TYR A 251 7.42 -17.72 -13.18
C TYR A 251 7.60 -17.54 -11.67
N MET A 252 7.66 -18.64 -10.89
CA MET A 252 8.08 -18.55 -9.50
C MET A 252 9.58 -18.86 -9.31
N PRO A 253 10.36 -18.00 -8.60
CA PRO A 253 11.81 -18.17 -8.50
C PRO A 253 12.30 -19.50 -7.90
N HIS A 254 11.47 -20.18 -7.10
CA HIS A 254 11.86 -21.44 -6.45
C HIS A 254 12.00 -22.60 -7.44
N TYR A 255 11.37 -22.51 -8.62
CA TYR A 255 11.50 -23.56 -9.64
C TYR A 255 12.94 -23.67 -10.18
N PHE A 256 13.70 -22.59 -10.10
CA PHE A 256 15.09 -22.54 -10.56
C PHE A 256 16.09 -22.92 -9.46
N LEU A 257 15.65 -23.19 -8.23
CA LEU A 257 16.55 -23.44 -7.10
C LEU A 257 17.48 -24.63 -7.37
N THR A 258 16.90 -25.77 -7.67
CA THR A 258 17.62 -27.02 -7.95
C THR A 258 18.37 -26.95 -9.29
N PHE A 259 17.74 -26.39 -10.33
CA PHE A 259 18.36 -26.24 -11.65
C PHE A 259 19.62 -25.36 -11.60
N SER A 260 19.60 -24.27 -10.83
CA SER A 260 20.71 -23.33 -10.73
C SER A 260 21.98 -23.99 -10.19
N LEU A 261 21.89 -24.97 -9.27
CA LEU A 261 23.07 -25.65 -8.73
C LEU A 261 23.74 -26.52 -9.80
N PHE A 262 22.96 -27.27 -10.59
CA PHE A 262 23.49 -28.02 -11.72
C PHE A 262 24.10 -27.10 -12.78
N LEU A 263 23.43 -25.98 -13.09
CA LEU A 263 23.94 -24.97 -14.01
C LEU A 263 25.29 -24.42 -13.55
N PHE A 264 25.43 -24.04 -12.27
CA PHE A 264 26.70 -23.55 -11.75
C PHE A 264 27.79 -24.61 -11.78
N ILE A 265 27.48 -25.88 -11.45
CA ILE A 265 28.45 -26.98 -11.58
C ILE A 265 28.90 -27.12 -13.02
N PHE A 266 27.97 -27.11 -13.98
CA PHE A 266 28.28 -27.17 -15.41
C PHE A 266 29.15 -25.99 -15.86
N LEU A 267 28.83 -24.76 -15.46
CA LEU A 267 29.65 -23.58 -15.75
C LEU A 267 31.06 -23.69 -15.15
N THR A 268 31.19 -24.19 -13.92
CA THR A 268 32.52 -24.41 -13.33
C THR A 268 33.30 -25.52 -14.03
N TYR A 269 32.63 -26.53 -14.61
CA TYR A 269 33.26 -27.53 -15.46
C TYR A 269 33.81 -26.92 -16.76
N LEU A 270 33.04 -26.07 -17.43
CA LEU A 270 33.50 -25.36 -18.64
C LEU A 270 34.68 -24.43 -18.34
N LEU A 271 34.61 -23.71 -17.21
CA LEU A 271 35.61 -22.72 -16.81
C LEU A 271 36.75 -23.29 -15.98
N ARG A 272 36.84 -24.62 -15.79
CA ARG A 272 37.73 -25.27 -14.81
C ARG A 272 39.22 -24.89 -14.94
N ASN A 273 39.68 -24.58 -16.15
CA ASN A 273 41.06 -24.18 -16.43
C ASN A 273 41.33 -22.68 -16.15
N ARG A 274 40.27 -21.87 -16.02
CA ARG A 274 40.34 -20.43 -15.71
C ARG A 274 40.12 -20.12 -14.23
N ILE A 275 39.60 -21.07 -13.44
CA ILE A 275 39.36 -20.89 -12.00
C ILE A 275 40.68 -20.99 -11.22
N ASN A 276 41.31 -19.84 -10.99
CA ASN A 276 42.47 -19.69 -10.13
C ASN A 276 42.09 -19.08 -8.75
N LEU A 277 43.05 -19.00 -7.83
CA LEU A 277 42.83 -18.50 -6.48
C LEU A 277 42.30 -17.05 -6.45
N LYS A 278 42.72 -16.17 -7.38
CA LYS A 278 42.23 -14.78 -7.43
C LYS A 278 40.75 -14.72 -7.76
N VAL A 279 40.29 -15.54 -8.70
CA VAL A 279 38.86 -15.64 -9.06
C VAL A 279 38.04 -16.16 -7.89
N ILE A 280 38.53 -17.18 -7.19
CA ILE A 280 37.88 -17.75 -6.00
C ILE A 280 37.77 -16.68 -4.90
N LEU A 281 38.86 -15.99 -4.58
CA LEU A 281 38.89 -14.95 -3.55
C LEU A 281 37.99 -13.77 -3.92
N PHE A 282 37.99 -13.33 -5.19
CA PHE A 282 37.11 -12.27 -5.66
C PHE A 282 35.64 -12.65 -5.49
N LEU A 283 35.23 -13.84 -5.97
CA LEU A 283 33.86 -14.31 -5.84
C LEU A 283 33.45 -14.45 -4.37
N PHE A 284 34.34 -15.01 -3.55
CA PHE A 284 34.12 -15.15 -2.11
C PHE A 284 33.90 -13.80 -1.44
N LEU A 285 34.81 -12.84 -1.66
CA LEU A 285 34.72 -11.50 -1.07
C LEU A 285 33.48 -10.75 -1.56
N PHE A 286 33.17 -10.82 -2.85
CA PHE A 286 31.98 -10.21 -3.44
C PHE A 286 30.69 -10.75 -2.80
N LEU A 287 30.54 -12.07 -2.68
CA LEU A 287 29.36 -12.67 -2.08
C LEU A 287 29.30 -12.47 -0.56
N LEU A 288 30.46 -12.44 0.11
CA LEU A 288 30.54 -12.16 1.54
C LEU A 288 30.10 -10.72 1.82
N VAL A 289 30.65 -9.73 1.11
CA VAL A 289 30.25 -8.32 1.23
C VAL A 289 28.76 -8.15 0.90
N THR A 290 28.28 -8.79 -0.16
CA THR A 290 26.85 -8.77 -0.52
C THR A 290 25.98 -9.34 0.61
N SER A 291 26.36 -10.48 1.18
CA SER A 291 25.64 -11.09 2.30
C SER A 291 25.68 -10.23 3.56
N LEU A 292 26.83 -9.64 3.89
CA LEU A 292 27.01 -8.74 5.02
C LEU A 292 26.34 -7.37 4.81
N ALA A 293 25.99 -6.99 3.58
CA ALA A 293 25.16 -5.82 3.33
C ALA A 293 23.66 -6.12 3.54
N ILE A 294 23.22 -7.35 3.23
CA ILE A 294 21.80 -7.74 3.23
C ILE A 294 21.29 -8.18 4.60
N TYR A 295 22.06 -9.00 5.33
CA TYR A 295 21.55 -9.73 6.50
C TYR A 295 21.76 -9.09 7.88
N PRO A 296 22.80 -8.28 8.14
CA PRO A 296 22.96 -7.57 9.41
C PRO A 296 21.84 -6.58 9.76
N PRO A 297 21.23 -5.83 8.81
CA PRO A 297 20.06 -5.02 9.12
C PRO A 297 18.90 -5.90 9.62
N LYS A 298 18.29 -5.51 10.75
CA LYS A 298 17.15 -6.24 11.31
C LYS A 298 15.97 -6.18 10.33
N PRO A 299 15.46 -7.32 9.83
CA PRO A 299 14.33 -7.31 8.91
C PRO A 299 13.04 -6.98 9.68
N ASN A 300 12.11 -6.29 9.01
CA ASN A 300 10.78 -6.01 9.56
C ASN A 300 9.78 -7.16 9.31
N HIS A 301 10.02 -8.03 8.32
CA HIS A 301 9.21 -9.21 8.00
C HIS A 301 10.05 -10.45 7.67
N GLY A 302 9.45 -11.64 7.81
CA GLY A 302 10.06 -12.90 7.37
C GLY A 302 10.21 -12.98 5.85
N PHE A 303 11.09 -13.85 5.35
CA PHE A 303 11.27 -14.00 3.91
C PHE A 303 9.95 -14.44 3.26
N ARG A 304 9.42 -13.64 2.32
CA ARG A 304 8.11 -13.81 1.65
C ARG A 304 6.88 -13.76 2.56
N MET A 305 7.03 -13.32 3.81
CA MET A 305 5.91 -13.04 4.69
C MET A 305 5.44 -11.59 4.51
N PRO A 306 4.17 -11.26 4.85
CA PRO A 306 3.66 -9.89 4.85
C PRO A 306 4.55 -8.92 5.63
N GLU A 307 4.53 -7.64 5.25
CA GLU A 307 5.26 -6.59 5.96
C GLU A 307 4.99 -6.65 7.48
N ASP A 308 5.95 -6.29 8.32
CA ASP A 308 5.85 -6.33 9.79
C ASP A 308 5.60 -7.71 10.44
N LEU A 309 5.36 -8.77 9.67
CA LEU A 309 5.09 -10.12 10.17
C LEU A 309 6.35 -10.98 10.14
N THR A 310 6.86 -11.30 11.33
CA THR A 310 7.87 -12.35 11.53
C THR A 310 7.28 -13.48 12.38
N ILE A 311 8.02 -14.58 12.53
CA ILE A 311 7.58 -15.67 13.41
C ILE A 311 7.43 -15.23 14.88
N VAL A 312 8.10 -14.15 15.28
CA VAL A 312 7.98 -13.58 16.63
C VAL A 312 6.57 -13.00 16.83
N GLU A 313 6.07 -12.24 15.85
CA GLU A 313 4.69 -11.75 15.88
C GLU A 313 3.67 -12.89 15.76
N LEU A 314 3.93 -13.91 14.93
CA LEU A 314 3.07 -15.11 14.86
C LEU A 314 2.93 -15.77 16.24
N ILE A 315 4.04 -16.03 16.93
CA ILE A 315 4.03 -16.62 18.28
C ILE A 315 3.31 -15.71 19.27
N LYS A 316 3.54 -14.39 19.21
CA LYS A 316 2.86 -13.41 20.07
C LYS A 316 1.34 -13.48 19.88
N ILE A 317 0.87 -13.44 18.63
CA ILE A 317 -0.56 -13.53 18.30
C ILE A 317 -1.15 -14.87 18.76
N SER A 318 -0.51 -15.98 18.43
CA SER A 318 -1.01 -17.31 18.81
C SER A 318 -1.07 -17.50 20.32
N LYS A 319 -0.11 -16.96 21.09
CA LYS A 319 -0.20 -16.95 22.57
C LYS A 319 -1.35 -16.08 23.08
N LEU A 320 -1.58 -14.90 22.48
CA LEU A 320 -2.70 -14.04 22.85
C LEU A 320 -4.04 -14.75 22.63
N ILE A 321 -4.21 -15.43 21.49
CA ILE A 321 -5.41 -16.24 21.20
C ILE A 321 -5.54 -17.36 22.24
N THR A 322 -4.48 -18.14 22.45
CA THR A 322 -4.49 -19.28 23.40
C THR A 322 -4.89 -18.86 24.81
N ASN A 323 -4.41 -17.71 25.26
CA ASN A 323 -4.68 -17.18 26.60
C ASN A 323 -6.08 -16.55 26.76
N ASP A 324 -6.72 -16.10 25.67
CA ASP A 324 -8.03 -15.43 25.71
C ASP A 324 -9.20 -16.38 25.46
N VAL A 325 -8.96 -17.52 24.81
CA VAL A 325 -9.98 -18.51 24.48
C VAL A 325 -10.51 -19.21 25.75
N ASN A 326 -11.82 -19.07 25.98
CA ASN A 326 -12.57 -19.81 26.99
C ASN A 326 -13.38 -20.93 26.29
N GLY A 327 -12.96 -22.19 26.44
CA GLY A 327 -13.58 -23.35 25.78
C GLY A 327 -12.99 -23.70 24.40
N ASP A 328 -13.67 -24.57 23.64
CA ASP A 328 -13.19 -25.09 22.35
C ASP A 328 -13.96 -24.51 21.14
N SER A 329 -14.89 -23.58 21.38
CA SER A 329 -15.77 -22.97 20.36
C SER A 329 -15.16 -21.68 19.79
N PHE A 330 -14.06 -21.80 19.05
CA PHE A 330 -13.42 -20.67 18.40
C PHE A 330 -12.77 -21.03 17.06
N ASN A 331 -12.59 -20.01 16.22
CA ASN A 331 -11.86 -20.13 14.96
C ASN A 331 -10.90 -18.96 14.75
N ILE A 332 -9.97 -19.09 13.79
CA ILE A 332 -8.95 -18.09 13.48
C ILE A 332 -8.97 -17.81 11.98
N ALA A 333 -8.96 -16.53 11.61
CA ALA A 333 -8.86 -16.07 10.23
C ALA A 333 -7.81 -14.97 10.08
N SER A 334 -7.28 -14.79 8.87
CA SER A 334 -6.31 -13.73 8.55
C SER A 334 -6.75 -13.01 7.27
N ASN A 335 -6.59 -11.69 7.23
CA ASN A 335 -6.73 -10.92 5.98
C ASN A 335 -5.43 -10.20 5.58
N LEU A 336 -4.30 -10.61 6.17
CA LEU A 336 -2.99 -10.01 5.91
C LEU A 336 -2.38 -10.44 4.56
N ASP A 337 -2.75 -11.63 4.09
CA ASP A 337 -2.23 -12.29 2.89
C ASP A 337 -3.28 -13.23 2.27
N GLY A 338 -2.86 -14.05 1.31
CA GLY A 338 -3.71 -15.04 0.66
C GLY A 338 -4.11 -16.24 1.53
N ASP A 339 -3.64 -16.33 2.78
CA ASP A 339 -3.98 -17.42 3.71
C ASP A 339 -5.13 -17.02 4.64
N SER A 340 -6.33 -16.94 4.08
CA SER A 340 -7.54 -16.58 4.83
C SER A 340 -7.81 -17.54 6.00
N ARG A 341 -7.38 -18.80 5.86
CA ARG A 341 -7.51 -19.87 6.84
C ARG A 341 -6.50 -19.78 7.98
N ALA A 342 -5.54 -18.85 7.93
CA ALA A 342 -4.61 -18.57 9.01
C ALA A 342 -3.80 -19.80 9.49
N MET A 343 -3.39 -20.68 8.57
CA MET A 343 -2.77 -21.97 8.91
C MET A 343 -1.56 -21.86 9.86
N PRO A 344 -0.62 -20.89 9.71
CA PRO A 344 0.48 -20.70 10.66
C PRO A 344 0.02 -20.48 12.11
N TYR A 345 -1.05 -19.72 12.28
CA TYR A 345 -1.60 -19.40 13.60
C TYR A 345 -2.27 -20.63 14.21
N ARG A 346 -3.03 -21.38 13.40
CA ARG A 346 -3.70 -22.62 13.82
C ARG A 346 -2.69 -23.64 14.35
N TYR A 347 -1.61 -23.87 13.60
CA TYR A 347 -0.53 -24.76 14.03
C TYR A 347 0.05 -24.32 15.38
N LEU A 348 0.41 -23.05 15.52
CA LEU A 348 1.02 -22.54 16.76
C LEU A 348 0.05 -22.58 17.95
N VAL A 349 -1.23 -22.28 17.76
CA VAL A 349 -2.26 -22.36 18.82
C VAL A 349 -2.44 -23.82 19.26
N GLU A 350 -2.37 -24.78 18.34
CA GLU A 350 -2.39 -26.21 18.67
C GLU A 350 -1.15 -26.65 19.45
N ILE A 351 0.05 -26.15 19.09
CA ILE A 351 1.28 -26.36 19.86
C ILE A 351 1.15 -25.78 21.28
N PHE A 352 0.41 -24.69 21.46
CA PHE A 352 0.16 -24.10 22.77
C PHE A 352 -1.02 -24.73 23.53
N GLY A 353 -1.61 -25.81 23.00
CA GLY A 353 -2.58 -26.65 23.73
C GLY A 353 -4.05 -26.31 23.49
N LYS A 354 -4.39 -25.50 22.48
CA LYS A 354 -5.77 -25.21 22.08
C LYS A 354 -5.99 -25.58 20.62
N LYS A 355 -7.12 -26.19 20.26
CA LYS A 355 -7.40 -26.58 18.87
C LYS A 355 -8.54 -25.73 18.30
N PRO A 356 -8.29 -24.87 17.29
CA PRO A 356 -9.37 -24.18 16.58
C PRO A 356 -10.28 -25.16 15.83
N GLN A 357 -11.57 -24.85 15.72
CA GLN A 357 -12.53 -25.65 14.94
C GLN A 357 -12.17 -25.69 13.46
N ASP A 358 -12.58 -26.74 12.74
CA ASP A 358 -12.24 -26.95 11.33
C ASP A 358 -12.54 -25.73 10.44
N VAL A 359 -11.82 -25.62 9.33
CA VAL A 359 -11.91 -24.51 8.36
C VAL A 359 -13.26 -24.43 7.64
N GLU A 360 -14.19 -25.33 7.92
CA GLU A 360 -15.56 -25.29 7.40
C GLU A 360 -16.58 -24.77 8.42
N ASN A 361 -16.18 -24.66 9.69
CA ASN A 361 -17.07 -24.43 10.83
C ASN A 361 -16.98 -23.00 11.42
N TYR A 362 -16.68 -21.99 10.60
CA TYR A 362 -16.60 -20.59 11.05
C TYR A 362 -17.92 -20.03 11.57
N ASN A 363 -19.07 -20.47 11.05
CA ASN A 363 -20.41 -20.02 11.49
C ASN A 363 -20.90 -20.65 12.82
N LYS A 364 -20.26 -21.75 13.23
CA LYS A 364 -20.68 -22.56 14.40
C LYS A 364 -19.92 -22.24 15.68
N VAL A 365 -18.97 -21.30 15.63
CA VAL A 365 -18.17 -20.91 16.80
C VAL A 365 -18.75 -19.69 17.52
N ASP A 366 -18.37 -19.52 18.79
CA ASP A 366 -18.80 -18.40 19.63
C ASP A 366 -17.90 -17.17 19.44
N SER A 367 -16.65 -17.38 19.06
CA SER A 367 -15.68 -16.30 18.83
C SER A 367 -14.81 -16.57 17.62
N LEU A 368 -14.58 -15.52 16.83
CA LEU A 368 -13.66 -15.55 15.69
C LEU A 368 -12.51 -14.57 15.95
N TYR A 369 -11.28 -15.07 15.90
CA TYR A 369 -10.07 -14.27 16.01
C TYR A 369 -9.56 -13.91 14.62
N VAL A 370 -9.57 -12.64 14.28
CA VAL A 370 -9.17 -12.14 12.96
C VAL A 370 -7.90 -11.31 13.08
N ILE A 371 -6.86 -11.72 12.36
CA ILE A 371 -5.64 -10.91 12.22
C ILE A 371 -5.85 -9.96 11.04
N THR A 372 -5.77 -8.65 11.30
CA THR A 372 -6.09 -7.61 10.31
C THR A 372 -5.30 -6.33 10.49
N ARG A 373 -5.12 -5.57 9.40
CA ARG A 373 -4.69 -4.16 9.46
C ARG A 373 -5.86 -3.17 9.51
N ASP A 374 -7.06 -3.65 9.24
CA ASP A 374 -8.29 -2.87 9.18
C ASP A 374 -9.38 -3.53 10.02
N PRO A 375 -9.46 -3.24 11.33
CA PRO A 375 -10.49 -3.78 12.21
C PRO A 375 -11.92 -3.41 11.77
N ALA A 376 -12.13 -2.21 11.20
CA ALA A 376 -13.45 -1.75 10.78
C ALA A 376 -14.03 -2.64 9.67
N ARG A 377 -13.19 -3.01 8.69
CA ARG A 377 -13.54 -3.94 7.61
C ARG A 377 -13.81 -5.38 8.07
N VAL A 378 -13.38 -5.77 9.28
CA VAL A 378 -13.66 -7.13 9.77
C VAL A 378 -15.13 -7.32 10.13
N VAL A 379 -15.78 -6.27 10.63
CA VAL A 379 -17.22 -6.32 10.99
C VAL A 379 -18.13 -5.88 9.84
N GLN A 380 -17.68 -4.94 9.01
CA GLN A 380 -18.45 -4.44 7.87
C GLN A 380 -18.17 -5.27 6.62
N GLU A 381 -19.15 -6.07 6.17
CA GLU A 381 -19.23 -6.74 4.85
C GLU A 381 -17.91 -7.35 4.33
N ASN A 382 -17.18 -8.04 5.20
CA ASN A 382 -15.99 -8.76 4.78
C ASN A 382 -16.37 -9.92 3.87
N THR A 383 -15.85 -9.96 2.64
CA THR A 383 -16.17 -11.00 1.65
C THR A 383 -15.40 -12.30 1.84
N LEU A 384 -14.40 -12.33 2.73
CA LEU A 384 -13.69 -13.56 3.04
C LEU A 384 -14.65 -14.51 3.73
N PHE A 385 -14.80 -15.72 3.18
CA PHE A 385 -15.76 -16.72 3.65
C PHE A 385 -15.66 -16.95 5.17
N GLU A 386 -14.43 -16.98 5.70
CA GLU A 386 -14.12 -17.20 7.11
C GLU A 386 -14.72 -16.14 8.03
N ILE A 387 -14.77 -14.88 7.57
CA ILE A 387 -15.29 -13.75 8.34
C ILE A 387 -16.76 -13.50 8.01
N ALA A 388 -17.14 -13.65 6.74
CA ALA A 388 -18.50 -13.47 6.25
C ALA A 388 -19.48 -14.44 6.90
N SER A 389 -19.08 -15.71 7.03
CA SER A 389 -19.90 -16.76 7.63
C SER A 389 -20.12 -16.58 9.15
N PHE A 390 -19.33 -15.73 9.82
CA PHE A 390 -19.48 -15.40 11.24
C PHE A 390 -20.39 -14.19 11.50
N GLN A 391 -20.81 -13.46 10.48
CA GLN A 391 -21.69 -12.29 10.63
C GLN A 391 -23.14 -12.71 10.99
N PRO A 392 -23.90 -11.86 11.72
CA PRO A 392 -23.52 -10.54 12.24
C PRO A 392 -22.65 -10.63 13.50
N SER A 393 -21.62 -9.79 13.56
CA SER A 393 -20.66 -9.76 14.66
C SER A 393 -20.32 -8.35 15.12
N VAL A 394 -19.73 -8.24 16.30
CA VAL A 394 -19.10 -7.03 16.84
C VAL A 394 -17.69 -7.34 17.25
N ILE A 395 -16.83 -6.31 17.20
CA ILE A 395 -15.52 -6.37 17.82
C ILE A 395 -15.72 -6.38 19.34
N SER A 396 -15.44 -7.51 19.98
CA SER A 396 -15.44 -7.61 21.45
C SER A 396 -14.09 -7.25 22.06
N LYS A 397 -13.00 -7.39 21.30
CA LYS A 397 -11.65 -7.04 21.77
C LYS A 397 -10.70 -6.76 20.61
N VAL A 398 -9.75 -5.84 20.81
CA VAL A 398 -8.66 -5.56 19.87
C VAL A 398 -7.34 -5.58 20.62
N TRP A 399 -6.34 -6.26 20.05
CA TRP A 399 -4.97 -6.19 20.52
C TRP A 399 -4.08 -5.53 19.47
N GLU A 400 -3.25 -4.59 19.91
CA GLU A 400 -2.22 -4.00 19.09
C GLU A 400 -1.00 -4.92 19.04
N ILE A 401 -0.62 -5.36 17.83
CA ILE A 401 0.49 -6.29 17.67
C ILE A 401 1.78 -5.55 17.34
N LYS A 402 1.80 -4.88 16.18
CA LYS A 402 2.93 -4.13 15.64
C LYS A 402 2.48 -3.28 14.46
N SER A 403 2.99 -2.05 14.34
CA SER A 403 2.57 -1.09 13.30
C SER A 403 1.04 -0.94 13.29
N ASP A 404 0.37 -1.13 12.15
CA ASP A 404 -1.09 -1.15 11.99
C ASP A 404 -1.69 -2.56 12.07
N MET A 405 -0.89 -3.61 12.30
CA MET A 405 -1.40 -4.96 12.50
C MET A 405 -2.09 -5.09 13.86
N ARG A 406 -3.30 -5.62 13.82
CA ARG A 406 -4.19 -5.86 14.96
C ARG A 406 -4.65 -7.32 14.97
N LEU A 407 -4.86 -7.84 16.16
CA LEU A 407 -5.68 -9.04 16.39
C LEU A 407 -7.04 -8.54 16.87
N VAL A 408 -8.12 -9.02 16.27
CA VAL A 408 -9.49 -8.63 16.57
C VAL A 408 -10.24 -9.86 17.01
N LYS A 409 -10.91 -9.82 18.16
CA LYS A 409 -11.89 -10.83 18.56
C LYS A 409 -13.27 -10.35 18.14
N LEU A 410 -13.95 -11.18 17.37
CA LEU A 410 -15.35 -11.00 17.03
C LEU A 410 -16.22 -11.88 17.92
N SER A 411 -17.34 -11.31 18.35
CA SER A 411 -18.42 -12.01 19.03
C SER A 411 -19.72 -11.75 18.26
N LYS A 412 -20.68 -12.68 18.28
CA LYS A 412 -21.98 -12.47 17.62
C LYS A 412 -22.68 -11.24 18.18
N LYS A 413 -23.24 -10.40 17.30
CA LYS A 413 -23.90 -9.14 17.68
C LYS A 413 -25.35 -9.41 18.06
N GLU A 414 -25.77 -9.03 19.28
CA GLU A 414 -27.18 -8.70 19.54
C GLU A 414 -27.47 -7.32 18.95
N GLU A 415 -28.52 -7.21 18.12
CA GLU A 415 -28.89 -5.99 17.41
C GLU A 415 -29.36 -4.89 18.37
N ALA A 416 -28.45 -3.97 18.72
CA ALA A 416 -28.80 -2.65 19.26
C ALA A 416 -28.51 -1.56 18.20
N LEU A 417 -29.52 -0.73 17.90
CA LEU A 417 -29.43 0.43 17.01
C LEU A 417 -28.40 1.43 17.54
N GLN A 418 -27.37 1.74 16.75
CA GLN A 418 -26.42 2.80 17.06
C GLN A 418 -26.93 4.14 16.50
N GLN A 419 -26.97 5.18 17.32
CA GLN A 419 -27.40 6.52 16.92
C GLN A 419 -26.34 7.17 16.01
N LYS A 420 -26.76 7.64 14.81
CA LYS A 420 -25.91 8.35 13.83
C LYS A 420 -25.32 9.63 14.42
N GLU A 421 -24.02 9.88 14.22
CA GLU A 421 -23.35 11.10 14.71
C GLU A 421 -23.29 12.19 13.62
N ASN A 422 -23.74 13.41 13.93
CA ASN A 422 -23.65 14.55 13.01
C ASN A 422 -22.68 15.60 13.57
N PHE A 423 -21.87 16.19 12.69
CA PHE A 423 -20.83 17.15 13.05
C PHE A 423 -20.97 18.44 12.24
N ILE A 424 -20.72 19.57 12.91
CA ILE A 424 -20.46 20.86 12.25
C ILE A 424 -19.07 21.34 12.67
N THR A 425 -18.23 21.67 11.69
CA THR A 425 -16.90 22.26 11.91
C THR A 425 -16.90 23.70 11.43
N ILE A 426 -16.61 24.64 12.33
CA ILE A 426 -16.47 26.06 11.98
C ILE A 426 -15.00 26.31 11.65
N VAL A 427 -14.72 26.79 10.43
CA VAL A 427 -13.33 27.04 9.98
C VAL A 427 -13.21 28.45 9.42
N ASN A 428 -12.19 29.19 9.82
CA ASN A 428 -12.01 30.59 9.42
C ASN A 428 -10.59 30.78 8.88
N PRO A 429 -10.41 30.87 7.55
CA PRO A 429 -9.15 31.30 6.96
C PRO A 429 -8.85 32.76 7.31
N VAL A 430 -7.60 33.05 7.65
CA VAL A 430 -7.13 34.38 8.05
C VAL A 430 -5.96 34.76 7.17
N ARG A 431 -6.20 35.60 6.15
CA ARG A 431 -5.14 36.17 5.29
C ARG A 431 -4.46 37.35 5.97
N ASP A 432 -3.35 37.83 5.39
CA ASP A 432 -2.68 39.08 5.79
C ASP A 432 -3.71 40.22 5.88
N ARG A 433 -3.69 40.97 7.00
CA ARG A 433 -4.62 42.09 7.22
C ARG A 433 -4.50 43.22 6.20
N LYS A 434 -3.40 43.28 5.44
CA LYS A 434 -3.28 44.18 4.27
C LYS A 434 -4.32 43.89 3.17
N LEU A 435 -4.92 42.70 3.16
CA LEU A 435 -5.99 42.33 2.23
C LEU A 435 -7.39 42.59 2.80
N TRP A 436 -7.50 43.06 4.05
CA TRP A 436 -8.80 43.35 4.67
C TRP A 436 -9.27 44.75 4.30
N ILE A 437 -10.59 44.99 4.39
CA ILE A 437 -11.22 46.24 3.94
C ILE A 437 -10.65 47.48 4.65
N ASP A 438 -10.40 47.40 5.95
CA ASP A 438 -9.89 48.52 6.77
C ASP A 438 -8.54 48.21 7.46
N GLY A 439 -7.99 47.01 7.25
CA GLY A 439 -6.79 46.52 7.92
C GLY A 439 -6.89 46.42 9.44
N SER A 440 -8.08 46.57 10.04
CA SER A 440 -8.28 46.60 11.48
C SER A 440 -8.58 45.21 12.04
N THR A 441 -8.23 44.98 13.31
CA THR A 441 -8.52 43.73 14.03
C THR A 441 -9.95 43.68 14.58
N ASN A 442 -10.75 44.73 14.39
CA ASN A 442 -12.10 44.86 14.96
C ASN A 442 -13.06 43.78 14.41
N ALA A 443 -13.04 43.56 13.10
CA ALA A 443 -13.90 42.55 12.46
C ALA A 443 -13.55 41.13 12.91
N LEU A 444 -12.24 40.81 12.96
CA LEU A 444 -11.74 39.53 13.47
C LEU A 444 -12.13 39.34 14.94
N SER A 445 -11.89 40.34 15.79
CA SER A 445 -12.22 40.28 17.22
C SER A 445 -13.73 40.10 17.44
N SER A 446 -14.55 40.78 16.63
CA SER A 446 -16.01 40.61 16.66
C SER A 446 -16.45 39.21 16.24
N GLN A 447 -15.79 38.62 15.22
CA GLN A 447 -16.08 37.27 14.75
C GLN A 447 -15.67 36.21 15.79
N ILE A 448 -14.49 36.37 16.40
CA ILE A 448 -14.03 35.54 17.53
C ILE A 448 -15.08 35.60 18.64
N LYS A 449 -15.43 36.81 19.08
CA LYS A 449 -16.41 37.01 20.16
C LYS A 449 -17.76 36.39 19.85
N ALA A 450 -18.27 36.53 18.62
CA ALA A 450 -19.56 35.95 18.23
C ALA A 450 -19.60 34.41 18.33
N ILE A 451 -18.47 33.73 18.12
CA ILE A 451 -18.31 32.28 18.28
C ILE A 451 -18.18 31.93 19.78
N GLU A 452 -17.40 32.71 20.54
CA GLU A 452 -17.18 32.49 21.97
C GLU A 452 -18.44 32.69 22.81
N ASP A 453 -19.20 33.75 22.54
CA ASP A 453 -20.46 34.07 23.23
C ASP A 453 -21.50 32.94 23.07
N LYS A 454 -21.40 32.15 21.99
CA LYS A 454 -22.25 30.99 21.70
C LYS A 454 -21.66 29.65 22.15
N ASN A 455 -20.49 29.67 22.79
CA ASN A 455 -19.76 28.50 23.24
C ASN A 455 -19.55 27.45 22.12
N LEU A 456 -19.22 27.91 20.91
CA LEU A 456 -18.97 27.04 19.75
C LEU A 456 -17.48 26.81 19.54
N SER A 457 -17.14 25.65 18.98
CA SER A 457 -15.78 25.26 18.62
C SER A 457 -15.43 25.76 17.22
N ALA A 458 -14.22 26.29 17.03
CA ALA A 458 -13.79 26.82 15.72
C ALA A 458 -12.31 26.58 15.44
N THR A 459 -11.93 26.61 14.17
CA THR A 459 -10.53 26.48 13.71
C THR A 459 -10.11 27.71 12.91
N TRP A 460 -9.04 28.38 13.31
CA TRP A 460 -8.49 29.55 12.63
C TRP A 460 -7.25 29.16 11.85
N LEU A 461 -7.30 29.24 10.52
CA LEU A 461 -6.18 28.91 9.65
C LEU A 461 -5.42 30.19 9.31
N LEU A 462 -4.22 30.37 9.86
CA LEU A 462 -3.47 31.61 9.69
C LEU A 462 -2.63 31.58 8.42
N GLN A 463 -2.58 32.65 7.63
CA GLN A 463 -1.55 32.79 6.61
C GLN A 463 -0.18 33.05 7.27
N TYR A 464 0.91 32.69 6.60
CA TYR A 464 2.27 32.83 7.14
C TYR A 464 2.61 34.26 7.60
N ASP A 465 2.10 35.28 6.89
CA ASP A 465 2.37 36.70 7.16
C ASP A 465 1.87 37.13 8.53
N ASN A 466 0.74 36.58 8.98
CA ASN A 466 0.16 36.84 10.30
C ASN A 466 1.09 36.42 11.44
N LEU A 467 2.04 35.51 11.18
CA LEU A 467 3.08 35.12 12.14
C LEU A 467 4.15 36.20 12.36
N SER A 468 4.01 37.38 11.76
CA SER A 468 4.88 38.54 11.98
C SER A 468 4.11 39.75 12.51
N ASP A 469 2.81 39.58 12.76
CA ASP A 469 1.94 40.63 13.26
C ASP A 469 1.68 40.42 14.75
N ASN A 470 2.32 41.22 15.59
CA ASN A 470 2.26 41.04 17.04
C ASN A 470 0.82 41.17 17.58
N GLU A 471 0.01 42.07 17.00
CA GLU A 471 -1.38 42.27 17.43
C GLU A 471 -2.23 41.03 17.15
N LEU A 472 -2.11 40.45 15.94
CA LEU A 472 -2.79 39.20 15.60
C LEU A 472 -2.28 38.03 16.45
N ILE A 473 -0.97 37.94 16.68
CA ILE A 473 -0.38 36.89 17.51
C ILE A 473 -0.94 36.95 18.93
N ASP A 474 -1.09 38.14 19.50
CA ASP A 474 -1.61 38.31 20.86
C ASP A 474 -3.10 37.93 20.93
N ILE A 475 -3.91 38.32 19.92
CA ILE A 475 -5.31 37.86 19.78
C ILE A 475 -5.36 36.32 19.74
N PHE A 476 -4.60 35.68 18.86
CA PHE A 476 -4.65 34.23 18.70
C PHE A 476 -4.09 33.47 19.92
N LYS A 477 -3.14 34.03 20.67
CA LYS A 477 -2.70 33.45 21.95
C LYS A 477 -3.75 33.55 23.05
N SER A 478 -4.67 34.50 22.96
CA SER A 478 -5.72 34.74 23.95
C SER A 478 -7.00 33.91 23.74
N LEU A 479 -7.09 33.17 22.64
CA LEU A 479 -8.24 32.32 22.33
C LEU A 479 -8.54 31.29 23.43
N ASN A 480 -9.83 31.02 23.66
CA ASN A 480 -10.26 29.99 24.59
C ASN A 480 -9.93 28.56 24.09
N LYS A 481 -10.09 27.58 24.98
CA LYS A 481 -9.74 26.16 24.71
C LYS A 481 -10.57 25.46 23.62
N ASN A 482 -11.73 26.00 23.26
CA ASN A 482 -12.61 25.43 22.23
C ASN A 482 -12.18 25.90 20.81
N GLN A 483 -11.18 26.77 20.73
CA GLN A 483 -10.70 27.32 19.46
C GLN A 483 -9.31 26.78 19.12
N GLU A 484 -9.20 26.23 17.90
CA GLU A 484 -7.98 25.68 17.33
C GLU A 484 -7.28 26.72 16.43
N ILE A 485 -5.95 26.70 16.41
CA ILE A 485 -5.14 27.50 15.49
C ILE A 485 -4.37 26.55 14.59
N GLY A 486 -4.54 26.73 13.28
CA GLY A 486 -3.87 25.96 12.22
C GLY A 486 -3.16 26.85 11.20
N ALA A 487 -2.70 26.25 10.11
CA ALA A 487 -1.94 26.94 9.06
C ALA A 487 -2.71 27.01 7.74
N PHE A 488 -2.88 28.21 7.21
CA PHE A 488 -3.39 28.48 5.87
C PHE A 488 -2.23 28.53 4.88
N LEU A 489 -2.20 27.61 3.94
CA LEU A 489 -1.07 27.30 3.06
C LEU A 489 -1.15 28.06 1.73
N GLU A 490 -1.54 29.34 1.80
CA GLU A 490 -1.46 30.27 0.67
C GLU A 490 -0.11 30.98 0.67
N VAL A 491 0.69 30.72 -0.36
CA VAL A 491 2.07 31.22 -0.48
C VAL A 491 2.07 32.71 -0.80
N SER A 492 2.65 33.48 0.11
CA SER A 492 2.93 34.91 -0.06
C SER A 492 4.39 35.15 -0.45
N GLU A 493 4.66 36.37 -0.92
CA GLU A 493 6.03 36.81 -1.18
C GLU A 493 6.92 36.72 0.05
N LYS A 494 6.39 37.10 1.22
CA LYS A 494 7.12 37.04 2.48
C LYS A 494 7.47 35.60 2.84
N TRP A 495 6.49 34.69 2.77
CA TRP A 495 6.71 33.29 3.09
C TRP A 495 7.76 32.66 2.18
N ALA A 496 7.66 32.90 0.87
CA ALA A 496 8.63 32.41 -0.10
C ALA A 496 10.03 32.99 0.16
N THR A 497 10.14 34.29 0.47
CA THR A 497 11.41 34.96 0.78
C THR A 497 12.06 34.39 2.05
N ASP A 498 11.29 34.26 3.13
CA ASP A 498 11.77 33.70 4.40
C ASP A 498 12.20 32.23 4.22
N ALA A 499 11.53 31.48 3.32
CA ALA A 499 11.85 30.09 2.99
C ALA A 499 12.99 29.91 1.96
N LYS A 500 13.56 31.00 1.44
CA LYS A 500 14.52 30.99 0.33
C LYS A 500 13.99 30.21 -0.88
N VAL A 501 12.75 30.51 -1.26
CA VAL A 501 12.06 30.00 -2.45
C VAL A 501 11.67 31.17 -3.36
N SER A 502 11.91 31.02 -4.66
CA SER A 502 11.62 32.08 -5.64
C SER A 502 10.11 32.33 -5.72
N TYR A 503 9.70 33.58 -5.52
CA TYR A 503 8.32 34.04 -5.71
C TYR A 503 8.17 34.77 -7.04
N LYS A 504 7.00 34.63 -7.69
CA LYS A 504 6.68 35.31 -8.95
C LYS A 504 6.12 36.72 -8.67
N PHE A 505 6.89 37.55 -7.97
CA PHE A 505 6.50 38.96 -7.74
C PHE A 505 6.44 39.71 -9.08
N ALA A 506 5.46 40.62 -9.22
CA ALA A 506 5.16 41.43 -10.40
C ALA A 506 4.74 40.69 -11.69
N ASP A 507 4.40 39.39 -11.62
CA ASP A 507 3.90 38.59 -12.77
C ASP A 507 2.39 38.33 -12.63
N GLY A 508 1.53 39.31 -12.90
CA GLY A 508 0.07 39.22 -12.71
C GLY A 508 -0.36 39.12 -11.25
N ASP A 509 -1.61 38.75 -11.00
CA ASP A 509 -2.23 38.85 -9.67
C ASP A 509 -1.65 37.89 -8.62
N TYR A 510 -1.84 38.21 -7.34
CA TYR A 510 -1.30 37.43 -6.22
C TYR A 510 -2.08 36.13 -5.98
N TYR A 511 -3.38 36.10 -6.30
CA TYR A 511 -4.27 34.95 -6.12
C TYR A 511 -4.12 33.89 -7.22
N ARG A 512 -3.23 34.09 -8.20
CA ARG A 512 -3.00 33.13 -9.28
C ARG A 512 -2.55 31.77 -8.71
N PRO A 513 -3.18 30.65 -9.12
CA PRO A 513 -2.84 29.30 -8.65
C PRO A 513 -1.35 28.91 -8.70
N ASP A 514 -0.64 29.31 -9.76
CA ASP A 514 0.78 29.04 -9.94
C ASP A 514 1.71 29.82 -8.98
N LYS A 515 1.13 30.66 -8.13
CA LYS A 515 1.80 31.44 -7.08
C LYS A 515 1.29 31.12 -5.70
N VAL A 516 -0.03 31.08 -5.53
CA VAL A 516 -0.67 31.01 -4.21
C VAL A 516 -0.70 29.58 -3.65
N PHE A 517 -0.74 28.55 -4.50
CA PHE A 517 -0.75 27.17 -4.04
C PHE A 517 0.65 26.56 -3.99
N LEU A 518 0.88 25.67 -3.02
CA LEU A 518 2.11 24.87 -2.93
C LEU A 518 2.38 24.10 -4.23
N SER A 519 1.34 23.63 -4.91
CA SER A 519 1.46 22.93 -6.21
C SER A 519 2.19 23.75 -7.27
N GLY A 520 2.14 25.09 -7.17
CA GLY A 520 2.86 26.03 -8.03
C GLY A 520 4.40 26.00 -7.92
N TYR A 521 4.91 25.33 -6.88
CA TYR A 521 6.34 25.22 -6.58
C TYR A 521 6.83 23.78 -6.79
N THR A 522 8.15 23.59 -6.92
CA THR A 522 8.71 22.24 -7.05
C THR A 522 8.55 21.47 -5.74
N PRO A 523 8.47 20.12 -5.75
CA PRO A 523 8.33 19.35 -4.51
C PRO A 523 9.38 19.68 -3.43
N ASN A 524 10.61 20.01 -3.83
CA ASN A 524 11.65 20.43 -2.90
C ASN A 524 11.40 21.82 -2.31
N ASP A 525 10.90 22.76 -3.11
CA ASP A 525 10.56 24.11 -2.63
C ASP A 525 9.33 24.09 -1.72
N ARG A 526 8.34 23.23 -2.00
CA ARG A 526 7.20 22.97 -1.09
C ARG A 526 7.68 22.53 0.29
N GLN A 527 8.65 21.63 0.37
CA GLN A 527 9.21 21.19 1.64
C GLN A 527 9.92 22.32 2.40
N LYS A 528 10.64 23.21 1.70
CA LYS A 528 11.27 24.39 2.32
C LYS A 528 10.23 25.37 2.86
N LEU A 529 9.19 25.65 2.07
CA LEU A 529 8.05 26.48 2.46
C LEU A 529 7.41 25.92 3.74
N ILE A 530 7.00 24.65 3.73
CA ILE A 530 6.35 24.00 4.88
C ILE A 530 7.26 24.02 6.13
N LYS A 531 8.54 23.65 6.00
CA LYS A 531 9.50 23.67 7.12
C LYS A 531 9.62 25.06 7.74
N THR A 532 9.75 26.08 6.90
CA THR A 532 9.90 27.47 7.34
C THR A 532 8.65 27.95 8.07
N TYR A 533 7.47 27.66 7.50
CA TYR A 533 6.19 27.92 8.13
C TYR A 533 6.14 27.28 9.51
N PHE A 534 6.28 25.95 9.58
CA PHE A 534 6.06 25.18 10.80
C PHE A 534 7.09 25.51 11.89
N SER A 535 8.34 25.80 11.51
CA SER A 535 9.37 26.27 12.46
C SER A 535 8.99 27.59 13.11
N LYS A 536 8.51 28.56 12.32
CA LYS A 536 8.07 29.86 12.84
C LYS A 536 6.82 29.73 13.69
N PHE A 537 5.83 28.96 13.24
CA PHE A 537 4.61 28.66 13.99
C PHE A 537 4.92 28.05 15.36
N LYS A 538 5.80 27.03 15.41
CA LYS A 538 6.25 26.41 16.67
C LYS A 538 6.97 27.39 17.59
N THR A 539 7.76 28.31 17.02
CA THR A 539 8.47 29.32 17.80
C THR A 539 7.51 30.24 18.54
N ILE A 540 6.41 30.64 17.88
CA ILE A 540 5.41 31.58 18.39
C ILE A 540 4.41 30.91 19.34
N PHE A 541 3.80 29.80 18.93
CA PHE A 541 2.71 29.15 19.66
C PHE A 541 3.15 27.95 20.52
N LYS A 542 4.45 27.61 20.50
CA LYS A 542 5.04 26.45 21.22
C LYS A 542 4.47 25.07 20.85
N LYS A 543 3.58 25.01 19.85
CA LYS A 543 3.00 23.80 19.26
C LYS A 543 3.09 23.87 17.73
N LEU A 544 3.08 22.72 17.06
CA LEU A 544 2.93 22.65 15.61
C LEU A 544 1.43 22.70 15.25
N PRO A 545 1.05 23.23 14.08
CA PRO A 545 -0.35 23.21 13.66
C PRO A 545 -0.76 21.77 13.33
N GLN A 546 -1.91 21.33 13.86
CA GLN A 546 -2.47 20.00 13.59
C GLN A 546 -3.48 20.02 12.43
N SER A 547 -4.10 21.19 12.19
CA SER A 547 -4.94 21.48 11.04
C SER A 547 -4.26 22.43 10.07
N VAL A 548 -4.47 22.17 8.77
CA VAL A 548 -4.02 23.05 7.69
C VAL A 548 -5.16 23.28 6.70
N GLY A 549 -5.05 24.28 5.85
CA GLY A 549 -5.97 24.45 4.73
C GLY A 549 -5.45 25.31 3.60
N ALA A 550 -5.97 25.09 2.41
CA ALA A 550 -5.87 25.94 1.22
C ALA A 550 -6.96 25.47 0.24
N TRP A 551 -7.27 26.24 -0.80
CA TRP A 551 -8.23 25.78 -1.82
C TRP A 551 -7.78 24.45 -2.43
N TYR A 552 -6.48 24.29 -2.68
CA TYR A 552 -5.88 23.05 -3.15
C TYR A 552 -4.55 22.73 -2.45
N ILE A 553 -4.40 21.50 -1.97
CA ILE A 553 -3.16 20.97 -1.41
C ILE A 553 -2.85 19.65 -2.12
N ASP A 554 -1.73 19.60 -2.85
CA ASP A 554 -1.33 18.42 -3.61
C ASP A 554 -0.90 17.23 -2.73
N ALA A 555 -0.96 16.01 -3.30
CA ALA A 555 -0.69 14.78 -2.56
C ALA A 555 0.73 14.72 -1.98
N ASN A 556 1.73 15.29 -2.67
CA ASN A 556 3.12 15.32 -2.18
C ASN A 556 3.24 16.20 -0.93
N SER A 557 2.63 17.39 -0.97
CA SER A 557 2.57 18.31 0.17
C SER A 557 1.82 17.69 1.35
N GLN A 558 0.65 17.08 1.14
CA GLN A 558 -0.12 16.43 2.20
C GLN A 558 0.66 15.29 2.87
N ALA A 559 1.30 14.42 2.09
CA ALA A 559 2.16 13.36 2.62
C ALA A 559 3.36 13.89 3.42
N TYR A 560 3.86 15.08 3.07
CA TYR A 560 4.92 15.73 3.82
C TYR A 560 4.43 16.37 5.13
N LEU A 561 3.25 17.00 5.12
CA LEU A 561 2.62 17.64 6.27
C LEU A 561 2.30 16.63 7.39
N VAL A 562 1.89 15.41 7.04
CA VAL A 562 1.68 14.31 8.00
C VAL A 562 2.93 14.05 8.85
N LYS A 563 4.14 14.23 8.31
CA LYS A 563 5.41 14.05 9.07
C LYS A 563 5.58 15.07 10.19
N PHE A 564 4.85 16.19 10.13
CA PHE A 564 4.80 17.21 11.17
C PHE A 564 3.62 17.03 12.14
N GLY A 565 2.87 15.94 12.02
CA GLY A 565 1.73 15.65 12.88
C GLY A 565 0.43 16.34 12.46
N VAL A 566 0.34 16.83 11.22
CA VAL A 566 -0.93 17.32 10.65
C VAL A 566 -1.91 16.16 10.48
N ARG A 567 -3.14 16.34 10.96
CA ARG A 567 -4.19 15.32 10.98
C ARG A 567 -5.38 15.65 10.10
N SER A 568 -5.61 16.93 9.83
CA SER A 568 -6.73 17.41 9.01
C SER A 568 -6.28 18.45 7.99
N ALA A 569 -6.81 18.38 6.78
CA ALA A 569 -6.57 19.35 5.72
C ALA A 569 -7.89 19.87 5.15
N LEU A 570 -8.09 21.18 5.16
CA LEU A 570 -9.21 21.84 4.49
C LEU A 570 -8.85 22.00 3.01
N THR A 571 -9.72 21.54 2.12
CA THR A 571 -9.62 21.72 0.65
C THR A 571 -10.97 22.13 0.10
N VAL A 572 -11.01 22.88 -1.01
CA VAL A 572 -12.29 23.32 -1.59
C VAL A 572 -13.13 22.13 -2.02
N ALA A 573 -14.44 22.14 -1.80
CA ALA A 573 -15.35 21.08 -2.25
C ALA A 573 -15.35 20.95 -3.78
N ASP A 574 -15.88 19.84 -4.32
CA ASP A 574 -15.98 19.62 -5.78
C ASP A 574 -16.65 20.84 -6.45
N GLN A 575 -15.97 21.47 -7.40
CA GLN A 575 -16.45 22.65 -8.12
C GLN A 575 -15.94 22.64 -9.56
N TYR A 576 -16.82 23.02 -10.48
CA TYR A 576 -16.44 23.04 -11.88
C TYR A 576 -15.62 24.28 -12.23
N ASP A 577 -16.05 25.47 -11.79
CA ASP A 577 -15.32 26.70 -12.06
C ASP A 577 -15.66 27.79 -11.03
N THR A 578 -14.70 28.16 -10.20
CA THR A 578 -14.77 29.29 -9.25
C THR A 578 -13.33 29.67 -8.84
N ASP A 579 -13.06 30.96 -8.63
CA ASP A 579 -11.75 31.48 -8.17
C ASP A 579 -10.52 30.99 -8.97
N ALA A 580 -10.64 30.97 -10.31
CA ALA A 580 -9.60 30.47 -11.22
C ALA A 580 -9.18 29.00 -10.98
N ALA A 581 -10.09 28.18 -10.45
CA ALA A 581 -9.87 26.77 -10.18
C ALA A 581 -11.08 25.89 -10.55
N SER A 582 -10.78 24.81 -11.27
CA SER A 582 -11.65 23.67 -11.54
C SER A 582 -11.12 22.46 -10.79
N ILE A 583 -11.88 21.97 -9.80
CA ILE A 583 -11.54 20.78 -9.02
C ILE A 583 -12.75 19.84 -9.07
N TRP A 584 -12.66 18.81 -9.91
CA TRP A 584 -13.81 18.01 -10.30
C TRP A 584 -13.52 16.51 -10.21
N GLY A 585 -14.37 15.75 -9.53
CA GLY A 585 -14.25 14.30 -9.44
C GLY A 585 -14.07 13.71 -8.04
N LYS A 586 -13.85 14.54 -7.01
CA LYS A 586 -13.66 14.08 -5.63
C LYS A 586 -14.99 13.63 -5.02
N TYR A 587 -14.98 13.17 -3.77
CA TYR A 587 -16.24 13.01 -3.03
C TYR A 587 -17.03 14.32 -3.05
N TRP A 588 -18.32 14.22 -3.31
CA TRP A 588 -19.24 15.33 -3.19
C TRP A 588 -19.43 15.65 -1.70
N GLY A 589 -18.76 16.69 -1.21
CA GLY A 589 -18.98 17.24 0.13
C GLY A 589 -18.55 16.39 1.34
N MET A 590 -18.23 15.10 1.17
CA MET A 590 -17.87 14.21 2.29
C MET A 590 -16.36 14.17 2.57
N PRO A 591 -15.94 13.99 3.83
CA PRO A 591 -14.52 13.89 4.17
C PRO A 591 -13.93 12.54 3.80
N PHE A 592 -12.62 12.50 3.51
CA PHE A 592 -11.92 11.28 3.14
C PHE A 592 -10.41 11.33 3.43
N TYR A 593 -9.75 10.18 3.54
CA TYR A 593 -8.30 10.10 3.40
C TYR A 593 -7.88 10.13 1.94
N PRO A 594 -6.99 11.05 1.52
CA PRO A 594 -6.54 11.12 0.14
C PRO A 594 -5.58 10.00 -0.24
N ALA A 595 -5.55 9.70 -1.53
CA ALA A 595 -4.64 8.74 -2.13
C ALA A 595 -3.21 9.31 -2.27
N LYS A 596 -2.21 8.43 -2.28
CA LYS A 596 -0.77 8.74 -2.23
C LYS A 596 -0.29 9.59 -3.42
N PHE A 597 -0.90 9.42 -4.59
CA PHE A 597 -0.49 10.11 -5.82
C PHE A 597 -1.53 11.11 -6.33
N ASN A 598 -2.76 11.07 -5.79
CA ASN A 598 -3.84 11.99 -6.18
C ASN A 598 -4.63 12.46 -4.96
N ALA A 599 -4.51 13.74 -4.64
CA ALA A 599 -5.19 14.33 -3.47
C ALA A 599 -6.70 14.46 -3.62
N LEU A 600 -7.23 14.35 -4.86
CA LEU A 600 -8.65 14.39 -5.12
C LEU A 600 -9.34 13.03 -4.93
N GLU A 601 -8.57 11.93 -4.96
CA GLU A 601 -9.11 10.58 -4.86
C GLU A 601 -9.05 10.08 -3.41
N PRO A 602 -10.08 9.37 -2.92
CA PRO A 602 -10.00 8.62 -1.68
C PRO A 602 -8.98 7.47 -1.79
N ALA A 603 -8.29 7.18 -0.68
CA ALA A 603 -7.37 6.07 -0.60
C ALA A 603 -8.11 4.73 -0.73
N SER A 604 -7.87 4.02 -1.83
CA SER A 604 -8.54 2.76 -2.14
C SER A 604 -8.06 1.55 -1.32
N ASN A 605 -6.95 1.70 -0.57
CA ASN A 605 -6.38 0.75 0.38
C ASN A 605 -5.34 1.45 1.30
N GLN A 606 -4.90 0.77 2.36
CA GLN A 606 -3.97 1.31 3.36
C GLN A 606 -2.61 1.73 2.79
N SER A 607 -2.01 0.96 1.87
CA SER A 607 -0.70 1.28 1.28
C SER A 607 -0.70 2.57 0.44
N ASN A 608 -1.89 2.96 0.00
CA ASN A 608 -2.15 4.15 -0.79
C ASN A 608 -2.65 5.33 0.08
N LYS A 609 -2.80 5.16 1.40
CA LYS A 609 -3.37 6.20 2.24
C LYS A 609 -2.37 7.28 2.62
N ILE A 610 -2.76 8.53 2.44
CA ILE A 610 -2.19 9.65 3.20
C ILE A 610 -3.06 9.81 4.47
N PRO A 611 -2.52 9.60 5.69
CA PRO A 611 -3.31 9.58 6.92
C PRO A 611 -3.64 11.00 7.42
N VAL A 612 -4.24 11.81 6.56
CA VAL A 612 -4.79 13.14 6.84
C VAL A 612 -6.25 13.14 6.41
N VAL A 613 -7.14 13.68 7.23
CA VAL A 613 -8.56 13.77 6.90
C VAL A 613 -8.78 15.03 6.06
N ASN A 614 -9.10 14.85 4.78
CA ASN A 614 -9.54 15.97 3.94
C ASN A 614 -10.96 16.35 4.32
N ILE A 615 -11.13 17.58 4.77
CA ILE A 615 -12.41 18.25 5.04
C ILE A 615 -12.68 19.22 3.89
N GLN A 616 -13.94 19.36 3.48
CA GLN A 616 -14.30 20.13 2.29
C GLN A 616 -14.88 21.51 2.62
N TRP A 617 -14.40 22.55 1.93
CA TRP A 617 -14.83 23.95 2.05
C TRP A 617 -15.57 24.43 0.79
N ALA A 618 -16.80 24.92 0.87
CA ALA A 618 -17.86 24.43 1.73
C ALA A 618 -18.71 23.44 0.91
N GLN A 619 -19.41 22.52 1.57
CA GLN A 619 -20.22 21.53 0.86
C GLN A 619 -21.32 22.21 0.02
N ARG A 620 -21.63 21.60 -1.13
CA ARG A 620 -22.55 22.14 -2.14
C ARG A 620 -23.89 21.42 -2.17
N ASP A 621 -24.90 22.08 -2.73
CA ASP A 621 -26.18 21.46 -3.05
C ASP A 621 -25.96 20.21 -3.93
N PRO A 622 -26.46 19.03 -3.54
CA PRO A 622 -26.19 17.78 -4.24
C PRO A 622 -26.72 17.71 -5.67
N ILE A 623 -27.70 18.56 -6.03
CA ILE A 623 -28.27 18.58 -7.39
C ILE A 623 -27.91 19.89 -8.06
N SER A 624 -28.28 21.00 -7.45
CA SER A 624 -28.15 22.32 -8.07
C SER A 624 -26.70 22.83 -8.09
N GLY A 625 -25.83 22.28 -7.23
CA GLY A 625 -24.39 22.55 -7.27
C GLY A 625 -23.66 21.78 -8.38
N TYR A 626 -24.28 20.73 -8.94
CA TYR A 626 -23.72 19.96 -10.05
C TYR A 626 -23.98 20.69 -11.39
N GLY A 627 -23.14 21.69 -11.67
CA GLY A 627 -23.23 22.50 -12.88
C GLY A 627 -21.89 23.07 -13.34
N LYS A 628 -21.87 23.72 -14.51
CA LYS A 628 -20.64 24.25 -15.13
C LYS A 628 -20.38 25.73 -14.83
N GLU A 629 -21.38 26.44 -14.34
CA GLU A 629 -21.28 27.89 -14.15
C GLU A 629 -20.86 28.21 -12.71
N ILE A 630 -20.30 29.41 -12.54
CA ILE A 630 -19.95 29.95 -11.21
C ILE A 630 -21.19 29.97 -10.30
N LYS A 631 -22.37 30.32 -10.83
CA LYS A 631 -23.62 30.33 -10.06
C LYS A 631 -23.96 28.95 -9.49
N ASP A 632 -23.64 27.87 -10.21
CA ASP A 632 -23.88 26.50 -9.75
C ASP A 632 -22.89 26.16 -8.62
N SER A 633 -21.61 26.48 -8.84
CA SER A 633 -20.56 26.29 -7.83
C SER A 633 -20.78 27.13 -6.56
N ARG A 634 -21.55 28.22 -6.61
CA ARG A 634 -21.94 29.04 -5.46
C ARG A 634 -23.20 28.55 -4.72
N GLN A 635 -23.76 27.42 -5.09
CA GLN A 635 -24.81 26.76 -4.32
C GLN A 635 -24.18 25.94 -3.19
N SER A 636 -23.67 26.62 -2.17
CA SER A 636 -22.86 26.04 -1.08
C SER A 636 -23.27 26.55 0.31
N PHE A 637 -22.72 25.96 1.38
CA PHE A 637 -22.90 26.45 2.75
C PHE A 637 -22.18 27.78 3.05
N GLN A 638 -21.30 28.26 2.17
CA GLN A 638 -20.53 29.48 2.39
C GLN A 638 -21.43 30.72 2.27
N ALA A 639 -21.47 31.56 3.30
CA ALA A 639 -22.40 32.70 3.37
C ALA A 639 -22.33 33.64 2.16
N ASN A 640 -21.12 34.00 1.72
CA ASN A 640 -20.93 34.87 0.56
C ASN A 640 -21.35 34.22 -0.77
N ASP A 641 -21.34 32.88 -0.87
CA ASP A 641 -21.69 32.17 -2.11
C ASP A 641 -23.20 32.25 -2.37
N TYR A 642 -24.02 31.75 -1.44
CA TYR A 642 -25.46 31.69 -1.65
C TYR A 642 -26.12 33.07 -1.60
N ILE A 643 -25.59 34.02 -0.79
CA ILE A 643 -26.08 35.41 -0.80
C ILE A 643 -25.78 36.08 -2.16
N SER A 644 -24.59 35.85 -2.74
CA SER A 644 -24.26 36.37 -4.08
C SER A 644 -25.13 35.79 -5.19
N ASN A 645 -25.71 34.60 -4.96
CA ASN A 645 -26.70 33.97 -5.84
C ASN A 645 -28.14 34.46 -5.60
N GLY A 646 -28.35 35.42 -4.69
CA GLY A 646 -29.67 35.98 -4.37
C GLY A 646 -30.49 35.12 -3.40
N PHE A 647 -29.88 34.12 -2.76
CA PHE A 647 -30.52 33.36 -1.69
C PHE A 647 -30.41 34.07 -0.34
N ASN A 648 -31.00 33.48 0.70
CA ASN A 648 -30.99 33.98 2.07
C ASN A 648 -30.83 32.83 3.07
N PHE A 649 -30.93 33.12 4.37
CA PHE A 649 -30.78 32.14 5.43
C PHE A 649 -31.65 30.87 5.30
N SER A 650 -32.84 30.95 4.71
CA SER A 650 -33.70 29.77 4.49
C SER A 650 -33.06 28.75 3.54
N TYR A 651 -32.20 29.19 2.62
CA TYR A 651 -31.41 28.29 1.77
C TYR A 651 -30.42 27.48 2.60
N PHE A 652 -29.71 28.14 3.54
CA PHE A 652 -28.80 27.47 4.46
C PHE A 652 -29.54 26.42 5.31
N GLU A 653 -30.70 26.75 5.85
CA GLU A 653 -31.50 25.79 6.63
C GLU A 653 -31.97 24.60 5.79
N ASN A 654 -32.39 24.84 4.55
CA ASN A 654 -32.79 23.77 3.64
C ASN A 654 -31.59 22.83 3.34
N LEU A 655 -30.44 23.41 2.97
CA LEU A 655 -29.22 22.64 2.70
C LEU A 655 -28.76 21.84 3.93
N LEU A 656 -28.88 22.43 5.12
CA LEU A 656 -28.59 21.75 6.38
C LEU A 656 -29.52 20.55 6.60
N SER A 657 -30.81 20.70 6.32
CA SER A 657 -31.79 19.62 6.44
C SER A 657 -31.51 18.46 5.48
N ILE A 658 -31.05 18.75 4.25
CA ILE A 658 -30.65 17.76 3.25
C ILE A 658 -29.49 16.90 3.76
N TYR A 659 -28.41 17.53 4.25
CA TYR A 659 -27.24 16.80 4.74
C TYR A 659 -27.55 16.03 6.04
N LEU A 660 -28.19 16.66 7.02
CA LEU A 660 -28.49 16.02 8.32
C LEU A 660 -29.51 14.89 8.19
N GLY A 661 -30.47 15.01 7.27
CA GLY A 661 -31.54 14.03 7.03
C GLY A 661 -31.07 12.71 6.40
N ASN A 662 -29.80 12.62 5.99
CA ASN A 662 -29.30 11.45 5.28
C ASN A 662 -29.01 10.24 6.19
N GLN A 663 -29.98 9.35 6.35
CA GLN A 663 -29.91 8.27 7.35
C GLN A 663 -28.98 7.09 6.99
N ARG A 664 -28.54 6.97 5.72
CA ARG A 664 -27.69 5.84 5.28
C ARG A 664 -26.21 6.00 5.63
N ASN A 665 -25.78 7.20 6.02
CA ASN A 665 -24.40 7.43 6.43
C ASN A 665 -24.22 7.18 7.93
N ASP A 666 -23.11 6.55 8.29
CA ASP A 666 -22.65 6.41 9.68
C ASP A 666 -22.50 7.76 10.40
N PHE A 667 -22.16 8.81 9.65
CA PHE A 667 -22.02 10.18 10.14
C PHE A 667 -22.22 11.21 9.02
N VAL A 668 -22.39 12.47 9.42
CA VAL A 668 -22.34 13.63 8.52
C VAL A 668 -21.40 14.66 9.10
N GLN A 669 -20.57 15.29 8.27
CA GLN A 669 -19.73 16.42 8.66
C GLN A 669 -19.97 17.58 7.69
N ILE A 670 -20.29 18.75 8.25
CA ILE A 670 -20.57 19.98 7.50
C ILE A 670 -19.55 21.03 7.92
N THR A 671 -19.01 21.75 6.93
CA THR A 671 -18.09 22.86 7.16
C THR A 671 -18.82 24.17 6.92
N ILE A 672 -18.80 25.04 7.91
CA ILE A 672 -19.25 26.43 7.78
C ILE A 672 -18.11 27.36 8.21
N GLY A 673 -18.21 28.63 7.87
CA GLY A 673 -17.20 29.61 8.25
C GLY A 673 -17.19 30.82 7.34
N LEU A 674 -16.33 31.77 7.69
CA LEU A 674 -16.17 33.00 6.93
C LEU A 674 -14.70 33.44 6.96
N GLU A 675 -14.15 33.81 5.80
CA GLU A 675 -12.80 34.36 5.71
C GLU A 675 -12.69 35.65 6.54
N ALA A 676 -11.70 35.72 7.42
CA ALA A 676 -11.53 36.83 8.34
C ALA A 676 -11.19 38.14 7.60
N GLY A 677 -11.73 39.25 8.10
CA GLY A 677 -11.51 40.58 7.55
C GLY A 677 -12.42 40.89 6.35
N GLN A 678 -12.10 40.36 5.17
CA GLN A 678 -12.75 40.75 3.91
C GLN A 678 -14.24 40.35 3.87
N GLU A 679 -14.52 39.05 4.01
CA GLU A 679 -15.89 38.52 3.96
C GLU A 679 -16.60 38.72 5.30
N ALA A 680 -15.86 38.65 6.41
CA ALA A 680 -16.35 38.87 7.78
C ALA A 680 -17.04 40.23 7.99
N VAL A 681 -16.64 41.28 7.27
CA VAL A 681 -17.31 42.59 7.35
C VAL A 681 -18.62 42.59 6.56
N ARG A 682 -18.64 41.98 5.36
CA ARG A 682 -19.79 42.03 4.44
C ARG A 682 -20.91 41.09 4.83
N PHE A 683 -20.57 39.89 5.31
CA PHE A 683 -21.53 38.81 5.57
C PHE A 683 -21.68 38.50 7.06
N LYS A 684 -21.27 39.44 7.93
CA LYS A 684 -21.33 39.31 9.40
C LYS A 684 -22.69 38.86 9.91
N GLU A 685 -23.75 39.54 9.48
CA GLU A 685 -25.11 39.28 9.96
C GLU A 685 -25.60 37.88 9.55
N GLU A 686 -25.28 37.47 8.32
CA GLU A 686 -25.69 36.16 7.82
C GLU A 686 -24.91 35.03 8.50
N PHE A 687 -23.60 35.21 8.69
CA PHE A 687 -22.79 34.26 9.43
C PHE A 687 -23.23 34.14 10.88
N ASP A 688 -23.63 35.23 11.54
CA ASP A 688 -24.17 35.18 12.90
C ASP A 688 -25.45 34.31 12.98
N LYS A 689 -26.35 34.38 11.98
CA LYS A 689 -27.51 33.48 11.91
C LYS A 689 -27.09 32.01 11.77
N GLN A 690 -26.07 31.71 10.97
CA GLN A 690 -25.52 30.35 10.87
C GLN A 690 -24.98 29.86 12.23
N LEU A 691 -24.30 30.73 12.98
CA LEU A 691 -23.82 30.41 14.32
C LEU A 691 -24.96 30.19 15.32
N VAL A 692 -26.00 31.04 15.31
CA VAL A 692 -27.20 30.86 16.16
C VAL A 692 -27.87 29.52 15.88
N LYS A 693 -28.03 29.15 14.60
CA LYS A 693 -28.62 27.86 14.24
C LYS A 693 -27.74 26.67 14.66
N THR A 694 -26.43 26.81 14.51
CA THR A 694 -25.47 25.80 14.95
C THR A 694 -25.54 25.58 16.46
N GLN A 695 -25.58 26.67 17.24
CA GLN A 695 -25.78 26.63 18.68
C GLN A 695 -27.09 25.94 19.04
N PHE A 696 -28.20 26.32 18.40
CA PHE A 696 -29.50 25.69 18.64
C PHE A 696 -29.45 24.17 18.40
N LEU A 697 -28.86 23.71 17.28
CA LEU A 697 -28.75 22.28 16.98
C LEU A 697 -27.82 21.53 17.96
N LYS A 698 -26.77 22.19 18.45
CA LYS A 698 -25.88 21.66 19.49
C LYS A 698 -26.64 21.46 20.79
N GLU A 699 -27.39 22.46 21.24
CA GLU A 699 -28.18 22.42 22.48
C GLU A 699 -29.27 21.33 22.44
N GLN A 700 -29.79 21.01 21.25
CA GLN A 700 -30.73 19.90 21.03
C GLN A 700 -30.05 18.53 20.87
N ASN A 701 -28.72 18.43 21.02
CA ASN A 701 -27.93 17.23 20.77
C ASN A 701 -28.11 16.61 19.36
N ILE A 702 -28.52 17.42 18.38
CA ILE A 702 -28.69 16.97 16.98
C ILE A 702 -27.33 16.89 16.29
N ILE A 703 -26.42 17.79 16.63
CA ILE A 703 -25.05 17.86 16.12
C ILE A 703 -24.04 17.98 17.26
N LYS A 704 -22.80 17.58 16.98
CA LYS A 704 -21.60 17.92 17.75
C LYS A 704 -20.83 19.00 17.00
N ASP A 705 -20.55 20.13 17.64
CA ASP A 705 -19.61 21.11 17.10
C ASP A 705 -18.18 20.71 17.48
N VAL A 706 -17.28 20.65 16.50
CA VAL A 706 -15.90 20.21 16.71
C VAL A 706 -14.94 21.05 15.89
N THR A 707 -13.69 21.18 16.35
CA THR A 707 -12.61 21.75 15.53
C THR A 707 -12.22 20.76 14.42
N MET A 708 -11.44 21.20 13.45
CA MET A 708 -10.92 20.31 12.41
C MET A 708 -10.08 19.17 12.99
N GLY A 709 -9.18 19.48 13.94
CA GLY A 709 -8.40 18.48 14.66
C GLY A 709 -9.26 17.52 15.45
N GLY A 710 -10.28 18.03 16.16
CA GLY A 710 -11.22 17.19 16.92
C GLY A 710 -12.04 16.24 16.04
N PHE A 711 -12.53 16.70 14.89
CA PHE A 711 -13.19 15.83 13.92
C PHE A 711 -12.24 14.78 13.36
N ALA A 712 -11.01 15.17 13.00
CA ALA A 712 -10.02 14.25 12.46
C ALA A 712 -9.63 13.16 13.47
N ASP A 713 -9.51 13.49 14.77
CA ASP A 713 -9.24 12.51 15.82
C ASP A 713 -10.37 11.48 15.92
N TRP A 714 -11.63 11.93 15.89
CA TRP A 714 -12.79 11.03 15.86
C TRP A 714 -12.80 10.15 14.60
N TYR A 715 -12.59 10.76 13.43
CA TYR A 715 -12.61 10.05 12.15
C TYR A 715 -11.48 9.02 12.05
N GLN A 716 -10.28 9.35 12.53
CA GLN A 716 -9.13 8.45 12.59
C GLN A 716 -9.30 7.32 13.59
N SER A 717 -9.97 7.58 14.72
CA SER A 717 -10.32 6.54 15.67
C SER A 717 -11.38 5.58 15.12
N LYS A 718 -12.39 6.10 14.42
CA LYS A 718 -13.49 5.28 13.89
C LYS A 718 -13.13 4.54 12.61
N TYR A 719 -12.31 5.16 11.74
CA TYR A 719 -11.88 4.62 10.46
C TYR A 719 -10.34 4.60 10.36
N PRO A 720 -9.65 3.69 11.08
CA PRO A 720 -8.18 3.63 11.08
C PRO A 720 -7.60 3.07 9.78
N GLY A 721 -8.40 2.33 9.00
CA GLY A 721 -8.06 1.77 7.69
C GLY A 721 -8.21 2.78 6.56
N ILE A 722 -9.32 2.77 5.85
CA ILE A 722 -9.65 3.73 4.76
C ILE A 722 -11.00 4.40 5.03
N SER A 723 -11.35 5.40 4.21
CA SER A 723 -12.66 6.07 4.31
C SER A 723 -13.81 5.09 4.10
N PRO A 724 -14.95 5.26 4.79
CA PRO A 724 -16.16 4.50 4.48
C PRO A 724 -16.80 4.99 3.18
N SER A 725 -17.82 4.29 2.73
CA SER A 725 -18.73 4.76 1.70
C SER A 725 -19.75 5.77 2.23
N HIS A 726 -20.31 6.56 1.32
CA HIS A 726 -21.27 7.62 1.62
C HIS A 726 -22.37 7.67 0.57
N PHE A 727 -23.57 7.99 1.05
CA PHE A 727 -24.68 8.44 0.23
C PHE A 727 -24.98 9.92 0.47
N ILE A 728 -25.40 10.65 -0.56
CA ILE A 728 -26.03 11.98 -0.40
C ILE A 728 -27.36 11.99 -1.13
N PHE A 729 -28.47 12.01 -0.41
CA PHE A 729 -29.82 12.10 -0.97
C PHE A 729 -30.32 13.55 -0.99
N LYS A 730 -31.01 13.92 -2.07
CA LYS A 730 -31.90 15.07 -2.15
C LYS A 730 -33.13 14.62 -2.93
N ASP A 731 -34.26 14.59 -2.25
CA ASP A 731 -35.45 13.88 -2.70
C ASP A 731 -35.11 12.41 -3.05
N ASP A 732 -35.46 11.95 -4.24
CA ASP A 732 -35.12 10.62 -4.75
C ASP A 732 -33.78 10.58 -5.51
N SER A 733 -33.15 11.73 -5.77
CA SER A 733 -31.83 11.78 -6.43
C SER A 733 -30.74 11.56 -5.40
N PHE A 734 -29.65 10.89 -5.80
CA PHE A 734 -28.58 10.61 -4.86
C PHE A 734 -27.19 10.48 -5.49
N TRP A 735 -26.19 10.76 -4.64
CA TRP A 735 -24.80 10.39 -4.87
C TRP A 735 -24.48 9.15 -4.07
N TYR A 736 -23.71 8.25 -4.68
CA TYR A 736 -22.98 7.18 -4.00
C TYR A 736 -21.49 7.41 -4.16
N MET A 737 -20.73 7.29 -3.08
CA MET A 737 -19.29 7.55 -3.06
C MET A 737 -18.60 6.49 -2.20
N SER A 738 -17.69 5.73 -2.79
CA SER A 738 -16.86 4.72 -2.10
C SER A 738 -15.38 4.98 -2.38
N PRO A 739 -14.43 4.35 -1.66
CA PRO A 739 -13.01 4.49 -1.98
C PRO A 739 -12.62 3.96 -3.36
N LYS A 740 -13.55 3.38 -4.11
CA LYS A 740 -13.34 2.77 -5.42
C LYS A 740 -13.97 3.57 -6.56
N PHE A 741 -15.11 4.20 -6.34
CA PHE A 741 -15.80 5.00 -7.36
C PHE A 741 -16.83 5.94 -6.72
N ARG A 742 -17.23 6.96 -7.49
CA ARG A 742 -18.43 7.76 -7.22
C ARG A 742 -19.44 7.60 -8.36
N ALA A 743 -20.72 7.74 -8.04
CA ALA A 743 -21.81 7.75 -8.99
C ALA A 743 -22.88 8.79 -8.59
N ALA A 744 -23.36 9.60 -9.53
CA ALA A 744 -24.50 10.49 -9.36
C ALA A 744 -25.70 9.97 -10.14
N ILE A 745 -26.79 9.63 -9.44
CA ILE A 745 -28.03 9.13 -10.04
C ILE A 745 -29.15 10.10 -9.73
N PHE A 746 -29.66 10.78 -10.76
CA PHE A 746 -30.72 11.77 -10.62
C PHE A 746 -32.04 11.23 -11.14
N LYS A 747 -33.12 11.50 -10.43
CA LYS A 747 -34.48 11.15 -10.84
C LYS A 747 -35.05 12.25 -11.73
N GLU A 748 -35.50 11.87 -12.92
CA GLU A 748 -36.19 12.74 -13.88
C GLU A 748 -37.53 12.11 -14.26
N GLY A 749 -38.62 12.67 -13.73
CA GLY A 749 -39.94 12.05 -13.82
C GLY A 749 -39.97 10.70 -13.09
N SER A 750 -40.24 9.62 -13.82
CA SER A 750 -40.22 8.24 -13.29
C SER A 750 -38.88 7.52 -13.49
N ASN A 751 -37.94 8.10 -14.24
CA ASN A 751 -36.69 7.46 -14.62
C ASN A 751 -35.53 7.90 -13.73
N TYR A 752 -34.58 7.00 -13.51
CA TYR A 752 -33.32 7.29 -12.85
C TYR A 752 -32.18 7.28 -13.86
N ILE A 753 -31.40 8.35 -13.85
CA ILE A 753 -30.36 8.62 -14.84
C ILE A 753 -29.02 8.74 -14.13
N LEU A 754 -28.06 7.91 -14.54
CA LEU A 754 -26.66 8.06 -14.15
C LEU A 754 -26.04 9.24 -14.91
N LYS A 755 -25.65 10.28 -14.17
CA LYS A 755 -25.10 11.54 -14.71
C LYS A 755 -23.63 11.78 -14.44
N ASP A 756 -23.06 11.13 -13.42
CA ASP A 756 -21.62 11.12 -13.15
C ASP A 756 -21.21 9.71 -12.72
N LEU A 757 -20.10 9.21 -13.24
CA LEU A 757 -19.46 7.96 -12.82
C LEU A 757 -17.95 8.06 -13.01
N ARG A 758 -17.20 7.91 -11.92
CA ARG A 758 -15.73 7.93 -11.93
C ARG A 758 -15.16 6.82 -11.09
N TYR A 759 -14.13 6.18 -11.59
CA TYR A 759 -13.39 5.14 -10.88
C TYR A 759 -12.09 5.71 -10.31
N TYR A 760 -11.87 5.49 -9.03
CA TYR A 760 -10.67 5.91 -8.34
C TYR A 760 -9.57 4.86 -8.54
N SER A 761 -8.51 5.30 -9.19
CA SER A 761 -7.38 4.49 -9.64
C SER A 761 -6.07 4.91 -8.99
N ASN A 762 -6.03 6.01 -8.23
CA ASN A 762 -4.81 6.64 -7.73
C ASN A 762 -3.86 7.06 -8.87
N THR A 763 -4.42 7.57 -9.97
CA THR A 763 -3.62 8.06 -11.09
C THR A 763 -2.90 9.36 -10.68
N PRO A 764 -1.58 9.46 -10.81
CA PRO A 764 -0.82 10.61 -10.36
C PRO A 764 -1.21 11.88 -11.12
N LEU A 765 -1.40 12.98 -10.39
CA LEU A 765 -1.47 14.32 -10.98
C LEU A 765 -0.06 14.86 -11.28
N ARG A 766 0.06 15.73 -12.29
CA ARG A 766 1.36 16.30 -12.72
C ARG A 766 2.11 17.00 -11.60
N ASP A 767 1.36 17.67 -10.74
CA ASP A 767 1.92 18.37 -9.59
C ASP A 767 2.56 17.44 -8.55
N TYR A 768 2.33 16.13 -8.61
CA TYR A 768 3.03 15.18 -7.75
C TYR A 768 4.55 15.18 -7.95
N LEU A 769 5.00 15.32 -9.20
CA LEU A 769 6.43 15.34 -9.56
C LEU A 769 6.96 16.74 -9.89
N TYR A 770 6.12 17.63 -10.41
CA TYR A 770 6.54 18.90 -10.98
C TYR A 770 5.78 20.08 -10.39
N ALA A 771 6.29 21.29 -10.61
CA ALA A 771 5.55 22.51 -10.32
C ALA A 771 4.44 22.73 -11.36
N ASP A 772 3.23 23.06 -10.92
CA ASP A 772 2.18 23.55 -11.81
C ASP A 772 2.44 25.01 -12.15
N LYS A 773 2.64 25.31 -13.43
CA LYS A 773 2.92 26.67 -13.90
C LYS A 773 1.68 27.33 -14.51
N ASN A 774 0.53 26.67 -14.48
CA ASN A 774 -0.69 27.17 -15.09
C ASN A 774 -1.34 28.26 -14.22
N THR A 775 -1.76 29.34 -14.87
CA THR A 775 -2.46 30.47 -14.22
C THR A 775 -3.91 30.16 -13.86
N TYR A 776 -4.40 28.98 -14.27
CA TYR A 776 -5.68 28.42 -13.92
C TYR A 776 -5.46 26.99 -13.41
N LEU A 777 -6.04 26.66 -12.25
CA LEU A 777 -5.90 25.33 -11.68
C LEU A 777 -6.94 24.40 -12.29
N ASP A 778 -6.52 23.50 -13.18
CA ASP A 778 -7.41 22.45 -13.72
C ASP A 778 -7.03 21.09 -13.12
N ARG A 779 -7.91 20.52 -12.30
CA ARG A 779 -7.74 19.23 -11.64
C ARG A 779 -9.01 18.41 -11.74
N LYS A 780 -9.00 17.43 -12.63
CA LYS A 780 -10.16 16.58 -12.91
C LYS A 780 -9.79 15.11 -12.82
N ILE A 781 -10.59 14.34 -12.09
CA ILE A 781 -10.47 12.88 -12.10
C ILE A 781 -11.14 12.37 -13.39
N PRO A 782 -10.53 11.45 -14.16
CA PRO A 782 -11.16 10.90 -15.36
C PRO A 782 -12.55 10.31 -15.09
N ALA A 783 -13.50 10.55 -16.00
CA ALA A 783 -14.87 10.06 -15.87
C ALA A 783 -15.23 9.09 -16.99
N VAL A 784 -16.03 8.09 -16.65
CA VAL A 784 -16.72 7.23 -17.63
C VAL A 784 -18.01 7.91 -18.07
N ILE A 785 -18.77 8.43 -17.11
CA ILE A 785 -19.93 9.28 -17.34
C ILE A 785 -19.67 10.63 -16.67
N ASP A 786 -19.82 11.71 -17.43
CA ASP A 786 -19.88 13.08 -16.93
C ASP A 786 -20.81 13.82 -17.87
N ASN A 787 -22.09 13.89 -17.50
CA ASN A 787 -23.12 14.48 -18.33
C ASN A 787 -22.84 15.95 -18.66
N LEU A 788 -22.15 16.66 -17.77
CA LEU A 788 -21.76 18.04 -18.04
C LEU A 788 -20.65 18.05 -19.10
N MET A 789 -19.54 17.36 -18.87
CA MET A 789 -18.36 17.45 -19.75
C MET A 789 -18.53 16.75 -21.10
N PHE A 790 -19.13 15.56 -21.11
CA PHE A 790 -19.16 14.68 -22.27
C PHE A 790 -20.55 14.50 -22.88
N TRP A 791 -21.57 15.14 -22.28
CA TRP A 791 -22.97 15.01 -22.70
C TRP A 791 -23.44 13.55 -22.77
N ASN A 792 -22.83 12.68 -21.96
CA ASN A 792 -23.19 11.28 -21.86
C ASN A 792 -23.98 11.01 -20.57
N GLN A 793 -24.90 10.05 -20.62
CA GLN A 793 -25.69 9.61 -19.48
C GLN A 793 -26.28 8.23 -19.76
N ILE A 794 -26.67 7.50 -18.71
CA ILE A 794 -27.29 6.17 -18.86
C ILE A 794 -28.61 6.15 -18.10
N SER A 795 -29.70 5.78 -18.79
CA SER A 795 -30.98 5.49 -18.14
C SER A 795 -30.91 4.12 -17.46
N LEU A 796 -31.04 4.11 -16.14
CA LEU A 796 -30.89 2.91 -15.31
C LEU A 796 -32.21 2.14 -15.18
N GLY A 797 -33.34 2.82 -15.33
CA GLY A 797 -34.67 2.24 -15.20
C GLY A 797 -35.65 3.17 -14.50
N SER A 798 -36.88 2.71 -14.34
CA SER A 798 -37.95 3.41 -13.64
C SER A 798 -38.45 2.59 -12.45
N THR A 799 -38.77 3.28 -11.37
CA THR A 799 -39.46 2.72 -10.20
C THR A 799 -39.99 3.84 -9.32
N ARG A 800 -41.00 3.56 -8.50
CA ARG A 800 -41.45 4.50 -7.47
C ARG A 800 -40.42 4.64 -6.35
N LYS A 801 -39.76 3.55 -5.95
CA LYS A 801 -38.77 3.52 -4.87
C LYS A 801 -37.70 2.48 -5.19
N ILE A 802 -36.44 2.90 -5.25
CA ILE A 802 -35.33 1.99 -5.52
C ILE A 802 -34.97 1.19 -4.27
N GLU A 803 -34.71 -0.10 -4.46
CA GLU A 803 -33.98 -0.91 -3.49
C GLU A 803 -32.49 -0.97 -3.84
N PHE A 804 -31.66 -0.78 -2.82
CA PHE A 804 -30.22 -0.73 -2.95
C PHE A 804 -29.61 -1.88 -2.15
N LYS A 805 -28.65 -2.60 -2.76
CA LYS A 805 -27.72 -3.47 -2.05
C LYS A 805 -26.32 -2.94 -2.28
N GLU A 806 -25.65 -2.58 -1.19
CA GLU A 806 -24.29 -2.10 -1.20
C GLU A 806 -23.34 -3.26 -0.93
N LYS A 807 -22.16 -3.23 -1.57
CA LYS A 807 -20.94 -3.85 -1.07
C LYS A 807 -19.77 -2.89 -1.28
N PHE A 808 -18.66 -3.14 -0.59
CA PHE A 808 -17.46 -2.30 -0.72
C PHE A 808 -16.98 -2.07 -2.18
N ASP A 809 -17.16 -3.04 -3.08
CA ASP A 809 -16.72 -2.97 -4.48
C ASP A 809 -17.85 -2.70 -5.50
N ARG A 810 -19.11 -2.63 -5.06
CA ARG A 810 -20.28 -2.54 -5.97
C ARG A 810 -21.52 -1.97 -5.30
N ILE A 811 -22.39 -1.36 -6.10
CA ILE A 811 -23.78 -1.09 -5.74
C ILE A 811 -24.71 -1.80 -6.72
N THR A 812 -25.74 -2.44 -6.19
CA THR A 812 -26.83 -3.05 -6.98
C THR A 812 -28.11 -2.27 -6.73
N LEU A 813 -28.71 -1.78 -7.81
CA LEU A 813 -29.94 -1.01 -7.86
C LEU A 813 -31.01 -1.90 -8.49
N LYS A 814 -32.10 -2.12 -7.76
CA LYS A 814 -33.26 -2.84 -8.28
C LYS A 814 -34.34 -1.85 -8.71
N PHE A 815 -34.74 -1.95 -9.97
CA PHE A 815 -35.86 -1.23 -10.58
C PHE A 815 -36.99 -2.21 -10.89
N ASP A 816 -38.18 -1.68 -11.23
CA ASP A 816 -39.37 -2.50 -11.48
C ASP A 816 -39.14 -3.49 -12.64
N ASN A 817 -38.30 -3.10 -13.61
CA ASN A 817 -38.14 -3.83 -14.88
C ASN A 817 -36.73 -4.39 -15.11
N ARG A 818 -35.76 -4.17 -14.20
CA ARG A 818 -34.35 -4.57 -14.36
C ARG A 818 -33.52 -4.43 -13.09
N GLU A 819 -32.39 -5.13 -13.06
CA GLU A 819 -31.34 -4.95 -12.06
C GLU A 819 -30.11 -4.29 -12.68
N VAL A 820 -29.61 -3.24 -12.04
CA VAL A 820 -28.38 -2.55 -12.46
C VAL A 820 -27.33 -2.71 -11.38
N GLN A 821 -26.13 -3.13 -11.78
CA GLN A 821 -24.99 -3.22 -10.89
C GLN A 821 -23.87 -2.31 -11.41
N ILE A 822 -23.36 -1.44 -10.55
CA ILE A 822 -22.18 -0.62 -10.79
C ILE A 822 -21.08 -1.17 -9.89
N ASN A 823 -19.98 -1.66 -10.45
CA ASN A 823 -18.86 -2.24 -9.71
C ASN A 823 -17.53 -1.68 -10.24
N THR A 824 -16.41 -2.02 -9.60
CA THR A 824 -15.08 -1.50 -10.02
C THR A 824 -14.72 -1.74 -11.47
N ASN A 825 -15.29 -2.76 -12.12
CA ASN A 825 -14.98 -3.12 -13.50
C ASN A 825 -15.88 -2.41 -14.52
N GLY A 826 -17.03 -1.87 -14.10
CA GLY A 826 -18.00 -1.28 -15.01
C GLY A 826 -19.45 -1.31 -14.51
N ILE A 827 -20.36 -1.09 -15.44
CA ILE A 827 -21.81 -1.14 -15.25
C ILE A 827 -22.36 -2.36 -15.98
N THR A 828 -23.14 -3.18 -15.28
CA THR A 828 -23.92 -4.26 -15.85
C THR A 828 -25.42 -4.02 -15.65
N ILE A 829 -26.22 -4.21 -16.70
CA ILE A 829 -27.69 -4.16 -16.64
C ILE A 829 -28.20 -5.56 -17.02
N ASP A 830 -28.95 -6.20 -16.12
CA ASP A 830 -29.45 -7.58 -16.27
C ASP A 830 -28.34 -8.57 -16.66
N GLY A 831 -27.16 -8.39 -16.05
CA GLY A 831 -25.96 -9.21 -16.31
C GLY A 831 -25.18 -8.88 -17.59
N LYS A 832 -25.61 -7.91 -18.39
CA LYS A 832 -24.90 -7.47 -19.61
C LYS A 832 -24.06 -6.23 -19.35
N ASP A 833 -22.80 -6.24 -19.77
CA ASP A 833 -21.90 -5.08 -19.72
C ASP A 833 -22.44 -3.93 -20.58
N VAL A 834 -22.61 -2.75 -19.99
CA VAL A 834 -23.06 -1.52 -20.67
C VAL A 834 -21.95 -0.47 -20.76
N ALA A 835 -21.09 -0.40 -19.75
CA ALA A 835 -19.92 0.46 -19.76
C ALA A 835 -18.79 -0.20 -18.96
N LYS A 836 -17.54 -0.06 -19.41
CA LYS A 836 -16.37 -0.57 -18.70
C LYS A 836 -15.64 0.55 -17.96
N SER A 837 -15.00 0.20 -16.86
CA SER A 837 -14.05 1.09 -16.18
C SER A 837 -12.79 1.28 -17.02
N SER A 838 -12.20 2.47 -16.94
CA SER A 838 -10.89 2.77 -17.54
C SER A 838 -9.70 2.33 -16.66
N LEU A 839 -9.91 1.43 -15.69
CA LEU A 839 -8.87 0.96 -14.76
C LEU A 839 -7.72 0.19 -15.44
N GLN A 840 -7.89 -0.21 -16.71
CA GLN A 840 -6.87 -0.94 -17.49
C GLN A 840 -5.56 -0.16 -17.67
N ASP A 841 -5.56 1.17 -17.54
CA ASP A 841 -4.36 2.00 -17.67
C ASP A 841 -3.59 2.20 -16.36
N HIS A 842 -4.09 1.73 -15.22
CA HIS A 842 -3.48 1.95 -13.91
C HIS A 842 -2.03 1.44 -13.85
N ASP A 843 -1.80 0.17 -14.20
CA ASP A 843 -0.48 -0.44 -14.09
C ASP A 843 0.52 0.20 -15.08
N LEU A 844 0.03 0.59 -16.25
CA LEU A 844 0.81 1.33 -17.24
C LEU A 844 1.22 2.71 -16.68
N ASN A 845 0.28 3.44 -16.09
CA ASN A 845 0.53 4.75 -15.49
C ASN A 845 1.47 4.66 -14.29
N MET A 846 1.35 3.62 -13.47
CA MET A 846 2.25 3.36 -12.34
C MET A 846 3.67 2.99 -12.79
N ASN A 847 3.82 2.22 -13.86
CA ASN A 847 5.11 1.93 -14.46
C ASN A 847 5.77 3.19 -15.03
N LYS A 848 5.01 4.02 -15.76
CA LYS A 848 5.50 5.30 -16.27
C LYS A 848 5.86 6.27 -15.13
N LEU A 849 5.05 6.35 -14.07
CA LEU A 849 5.35 7.16 -12.89
C LEU A 849 6.65 6.72 -12.22
N THR A 850 6.86 5.41 -12.12
CA THR A 850 8.10 4.83 -11.58
C THR A 850 9.31 5.27 -12.41
N LEU A 851 9.24 5.16 -13.74
CA LEU A 851 10.28 5.64 -14.66
C LEU A 851 10.54 7.15 -14.53
N LEU A 852 9.48 7.97 -14.47
CA LEU A 852 9.59 9.42 -14.27
C LEU A 852 10.19 9.79 -12.92
N THR A 853 9.91 9.00 -11.88
CA THR A 853 10.50 9.17 -10.55
C THR A 853 11.99 8.88 -10.59
N TYR A 854 12.42 7.80 -11.27
CA TYR A 854 13.84 7.52 -11.50
C TYR A 854 14.52 8.60 -12.33
N TYR A 855 13.88 9.05 -13.42
CA TYR A 855 14.37 10.16 -14.24
C TYR A 855 14.61 11.40 -13.38
N ASN A 856 13.65 11.79 -12.52
CA ASN A 856 13.83 12.94 -11.65
C ASN A 856 14.94 12.75 -10.60
N LYS A 857 15.09 11.55 -10.04
CA LYS A 857 16.21 11.24 -9.12
C LYS A 857 17.57 11.37 -9.82
N ILE A 858 17.69 10.90 -11.06
CA ILE A 858 18.93 10.97 -11.85
C ILE A 858 19.23 12.40 -12.30
N MET A 859 18.20 13.12 -12.77
CA MET A 859 18.36 14.48 -13.27
C MET A 859 18.52 15.52 -12.16
N PHE A 860 18.10 15.22 -10.93
CA PHE A 860 18.23 16.14 -9.80
C PHE A 860 19.66 16.67 -9.56
N PRO A 861 20.71 15.82 -9.41
CA PRO A 861 22.08 16.31 -9.21
C PRO A 861 22.57 17.16 -10.39
N ILE A 862 22.20 16.79 -11.63
CA ILE A 862 22.56 17.54 -12.83
C ILE A 862 21.90 18.91 -12.83
N LYS A 863 20.57 18.97 -12.58
CA LYS A 863 19.82 20.22 -12.46
C LYS A 863 20.39 21.10 -11.34
N SER A 864 20.76 20.50 -10.21
CA SER A 864 21.33 21.21 -9.06
C SER A 864 22.70 21.82 -9.39
N LEU A 865 23.56 21.09 -10.09
CA LEU A 865 24.87 21.58 -10.55
C LEU A 865 24.69 22.75 -11.52
N LEU A 866 23.80 22.61 -12.49
CA LEU A 866 23.52 23.66 -13.48
C LEU A 866 22.92 24.91 -12.85
N LYS A 867 22.10 24.77 -11.79
CA LYS A 867 21.51 25.91 -11.04
C LYS A 867 22.54 26.82 -10.39
N ILE A 868 23.78 26.36 -10.19
CA ILE A 868 24.89 27.17 -9.69
C ILE A 868 25.26 28.24 -10.72
N PHE A 869 25.20 27.93 -12.02
CA PHE A 869 25.45 28.92 -13.05
C PHE A 869 24.25 29.86 -13.17
N LYS A 870 24.51 31.14 -12.98
CA LYS A 870 23.49 32.19 -13.02
C LYS A 870 23.88 33.26 -14.01
N TYR A 871 22.91 33.74 -14.78
CA TYR A 871 23.07 34.87 -15.68
C TYR A 871 21.81 35.72 -15.76
N SER A 872 21.98 37.03 -15.97
CA SER A 872 20.92 38.02 -16.10
C SER A 872 21.43 39.27 -16.82
N ARG A 873 20.54 40.23 -17.09
CA ARG A 873 20.88 41.62 -17.46
C ARG A 873 20.27 42.55 -16.42
N ILE A 874 21.11 43.35 -15.77
CA ILE A 874 20.70 44.36 -14.78
C ILE A 874 21.08 45.71 -15.36
N ASP A 875 20.11 46.61 -15.56
CA ASP A 875 20.31 47.93 -16.17
C ASP A 875 21.11 47.85 -17.49
N SER A 876 20.70 46.94 -18.38
CA SER A 876 21.38 46.62 -19.64
C SER A 876 22.80 46.04 -19.52
N THR A 877 23.31 45.84 -18.31
CA THR A 877 24.63 45.27 -18.04
C THR A 877 24.54 43.75 -17.89
N PRO A 878 25.23 42.95 -18.74
CA PRO A 878 25.23 41.51 -18.62
C PRO A 878 25.92 41.09 -17.32
N THR A 879 25.26 40.25 -16.54
CA THR A 879 25.76 39.75 -15.25
C THR A 879 25.74 38.23 -15.29
N PHE A 880 26.87 37.57 -15.08
CA PHE A 880 26.94 36.10 -15.12
C PHE A 880 28.05 35.55 -14.21
N GLY A 881 27.86 34.34 -13.69
CA GLY A 881 28.82 33.72 -12.79
C GLY A 881 28.29 32.50 -12.05
N LEU A 882 29.00 32.13 -10.99
CA LEU A 882 28.65 31.04 -10.08
C LEU A 882 27.95 31.60 -8.84
N SER A 883 26.76 31.09 -8.56
CA SER A 883 26.01 31.34 -7.33
C SER A 883 26.74 30.72 -6.15
N VAL A 884 26.94 31.50 -5.10
CA VAL A 884 27.42 31.05 -3.80
C VAL A 884 26.38 31.41 -2.72
N PRO A 885 26.51 30.94 -1.47
CA PRO A 885 25.54 31.23 -0.41
C PRO A 885 25.26 32.73 -0.22
N ASP A 886 24.12 33.05 0.41
CA ASP A 886 23.66 34.41 0.71
C ASP A 886 23.39 35.31 -0.50
N SER A 887 22.89 34.71 -1.59
CA SER A 887 22.51 35.44 -2.81
C SER A 887 23.67 36.22 -3.43
N LYS A 888 24.87 35.63 -3.35
CA LYS A 888 26.09 36.18 -3.93
C LYS A 888 26.42 35.49 -5.24
N LEU A 889 26.99 36.25 -6.17
CA LEU A 889 27.49 35.77 -7.46
C LEU A 889 28.99 36.05 -7.56
N ILE A 890 29.78 35.02 -7.77
CA ILE A 890 31.20 35.15 -8.14
C ILE A 890 31.27 35.10 -9.67
N GLY A 891 31.67 36.19 -10.31
CA GLY A 891 31.69 36.26 -11.77
C GLY A 891 31.88 37.68 -12.27
N PHE A 892 31.13 38.04 -13.31
CA PHE A 892 31.26 39.32 -14.00
C PHE A 892 29.95 40.12 -13.98
N LYS A 893 30.06 41.43 -13.77
CA LYS A 893 29.03 42.42 -14.07
C LYS A 893 29.58 43.36 -15.15
N GLY A 894 29.11 43.21 -16.38
CA GLY A 894 29.73 43.81 -17.56
C GLY A 894 31.12 43.20 -17.80
N TYR A 895 32.15 44.04 -17.76
CA TYR A 895 33.55 43.62 -17.85
C TYR A 895 34.26 43.56 -16.48
N THR A 896 33.54 43.81 -15.39
CA THR A 896 34.14 43.89 -14.04
C THR A 896 34.00 42.53 -13.33
N PRO A 897 35.10 41.82 -13.03
CA PRO A 897 35.06 40.63 -12.19
C PRO A 897 34.86 41.00 -10.72
N GLY A 898 34.15 40.17 -9.96
CA GLY A 898 33.95 40.41 -8.53
C GLY A 898 32.98 39.45 -7.86
N ILE A 899 32.68 39.76 -6.60
CA ILE A 899 31.62 39.12 -5.81
C ILE A 899 30.50 40.12 -5.64
N PHE A 900 29.35 39.84 -6.25
CA PHE A 900 28.20 40.73 -6.24
C PHE A 900 27.12 40.17 -5.32
N SER A 901 26.59 40.98 -4.41
CA SER A 901 25.48 40.59 -3.54
C SER A 901 24.17 41.12 -4.12
N PHE A 902 23.14 40.30 -4.08
CA PHE A 902 21.82 40.64 -4.59
C PHE A 902 20.75 40.30 -3.55
N GLU A 903 19.62 40.99 -3.60
CA GLU A 903 18.44 40.56 -2.84
C GLU A 903 17.97 39.18 -3.33
N PHE A 904 17.51 38.34 -2.39
CA PHE A 904 17.21 36.94 -2.69
C PHE A 904 16.20 36.76 -3.82
N GLN A 905 15.08 37.49 -3.81
CA GLN A 905 14.03 37.34 -4.84
C GLN A 905 14.49 37.82 -6.21
N SER A 906 15.31 38.88 -6.27
CA SER A 906 15.92 39.34 -7.51
C SER A 906 16.94 38.33 -8.04
N PHE A 907 17.75 37.75 -7.15
CA PHE A 907 18.77 36.76 -7.50
C PHE A 907 18.21 35.41 -7.92
N SER A 908 17.12 34.96 -7.28
CA SER A 908 16.49 33.67 -7.59
C SER A 908 15.96 33.62 -9.03
N LYS A 909 15.56 34.78 -9.58
CA LYS A 909 15.10 34.97 -10.97
C LYS A 909 16.21 34.93 -12.01
N PHE A 910 17.50 34.95 -11.63
CA PHE A 910 18.59 34.82 -12.60
C PHE A 910 18.44 33.48 -13.34
N LEU A 911 18.56 33.56 -14.65
CA LEU A 911 18.48 32.41 -15.53
C LEU A 911 19.65 31.46 -15.24
N SER A 912 19.41 30.19 -15.52
CA SER A 912 20.38 29.11 -15.35
C SER A 912 20.22 28.16 -16.53
N PRO A 913 21.31 27.50 -17.00
CA PRO A 913 21.22 26.43 -17.99
C PRO A 913 20.25 25.31 -17.59
N SER A 914 19.98 25.13 -16.29
CA SER A 914 18.98 24.16 -15.81
C SER A 914 17.57 24.39 -16.37
N SER A 915 17.24 25.61 -16.79
CA SER A 915 15.93 25.97 -17.34
C SER A 915 15.60 25.19 -18.63
N LEU A 916 16.60 24.85 -19.44
CA LEU A 916 16.46 24.05 -20.66
C LEU A 916 16.01 22.61 -20.37
N ILE A 917 16.44 22.06 -19.24
CA ILE A 917 16.02 20.73 -18.78
C ILE A 917 14.63 20.82 -18.15
N GLU A 918 14.34 21.90 -17.43
CA GLU A 918 13.03 22.12 -16.80
C GLU A 918 11.91 22.35 -17.82
N SER A 919 12.20 22.97 -18.97
CA SER A 919 11.21 23.15 -20.05
C SER A 919 10.91 21.86 -20.83
N ARG A 920 11.80 20.86 -20.76
CA ARG A 920 11.67 19.56 -21.45
C ARG A 920 11.33 18.40 -20.52
N GLN A 921 10.69 18.68 -19.38
CA GLN A 921 10.35 17.63 -18.41
C GLN A 921 9.31 16.67 -18.99
N PRO A 922 9.60 15.35 -19.04
CA PRO A 922 8.66 14.38 -19.54
C PRO A 922 7.49 14.22 -18.57
N TRP A 923 6.27 14.14 -19.11
CA TRP A 923 5.05 13.85 -18.38
C TRP A 923 4.17 12.89 -19.19
N VAL A 924 3.29 12.16 -18.50
CA VAL A 924 2.30 11.27 -19.11
C VAL A 924 0.99 12.03 -19.14
N ASN A 925 0.54 12.38 -20.35
CA ASN A 925 -0.80 12.95 -20.51
C ASN A 925 -1.88 11.90 -20.26
#